data_AF-A0A9P7GWP0-F1
#
_entry.id   AF-A0A9P7GWP0-F1
#
_cell.length_a   1.000
_cell.length_b   1.000
_cell.length_c   1.000
_cell.angle_alpha   90.00
_cell.angle_beta   90.00
_cell.angle_gamma   90.00
#
_symmetry.space_group_name_H-M   'P 1'
#
loop_
_entity.id
_entity.type
_entity.pdbx_description
1 polymer ?
#
loop_
_entity_poly.entity_id
_entity_poly.type
_entity_poly.pdbx_seq_one_letter_code
_entity_poly.pdbx_strand_id
1 'polypeptide(L)'
;MASWTLEQVGKHNSKQSCWVIIENQVYDVTEFLNEHPGGSSIILKYAGRDATRAYTPIHPPDALEKNLPAEKHLGPLDSDAARLVRQAQENRKKTKDELRVEDAQKRRPPLSRILSLADMEAVARQVLSHKALAYYSSSSDDQITYQENARAFSRFFFHARVMRPVSRCDPSTTILGYKSSIPVFISGAALAKLGEANLTKGAAQTDIIQMVSSNASLSYEEIAAAAGPSQALFFQLYKNSNDATAEKRVRDVEKLGYKSIWLTVDALVPGNREKDIRSPWVLDEIDSGKTVFHVDAEEGATAPGDVGFGTAGALIANDDRDMTWEKTIPWLRSITKLPIVVKGIQTVEDAVLAAETGVEGILISNHGGRQLDYSFPPLEVLHRLRKRRPDVFDKLEVYIDGGIERGTDVVKALCLGAKAVGLGRPFLYAQSAYGVPGVVKIVQILEREILTAMRLLGATCVEDLKPEMSPLFTQMAPKFLERVRLGLVIFGGIYVSLVGLLTIPFFQSHTIYFNAVRLPFNAKFDTPEKYGLAPNKTLNLKLRTPDNEVLGAWFILSDHYYQKLPEIPSQIHDHVSLAVKQHPTILFFHGNAATRAFKARVMHYQAYSSRLGANVLAIDYRGFGDSTGKPSESGLVIDARTAWDWLLAQGAKEEDILLVGHSLGTGVVSQLAAQLSDEAVKPRGVVLLSPFSSIRELLNTYHIFGAVPLVKPLAMIPYASELITQALIHRFDTLSFVPRIKCSVLIAHAEDDWDIPHTHSQVLFDAFLGLPSLDLPELFSQEAWDKFSIQREAYASKRSQIVTTWELSNFGTVEEFIDEGRKVVFVRSLVGGHDYLGLQEGVQDFFKRSFSIGPNNQAS
;
A
#
# COMPACT_ATOMS: atom_id res chain seq x y z
N MET A 1 10.55 -23.38 -73.49
CA MET A 1 9.54 -22.90 -72.53
C MET A 1 9.02 -21.57 -73.02
N ALA A 2 7.72 -21.29 -72.88
CA ALA A 2 7.18 -19.98 -73.21
C ALA A 2 7.80 -18.94 -72.27
N SER A 3 8.37 -17.88 -72.83
CA SER A 3 8.88 -16.73 -72.07
C SER A 3 7.82 -15.63 -72.03
N TRP A 4 7.75 -14.91 -70.93
CA TRP A 4 6.66 -13.95 -70.67
C TRP A 4 7.11 -12.49 -70.79
N THR A 5 6.29 -11.67 -71.44
CA THR A 5 6.51 -10.21 -71.51
C THR A 5 5.92 -9.53 -70.27
N LEU A 6 6.41 -8.34 -69.92
CA LEU A 6 5.82 -7.54 -68.82
C LEU A 6 4.35 -7.17 -69.08
N GLU A 7 3.96 -6.99 -70.34
CA GLU A 7 2.58 -6.70 -70.70
C GLU A 7 1.67 -7.91 -70.47
N GLN A 8 2.14 -9.12 -70.75
CA GLN A 8 1.40 -10.35 -70.47
C GLN A 8 1.22 -10.53 -68.97
N VAL A 9 2.31 -10.43 -68.19
CA VAL A 9 2.24 -10.55 -66.73
C VAL A 9 1.34 -9.46 -66.13
N GLY A 10 1.42 -8.24 -66.65
CA GLY A 10 0.63 -7.09 -66.19
C GLY A 10 -0.89 -7.23 -66.33
N LYS A 11 -1.38 -8.19 -67.15
CA LYS A 11 -2.81 -8.53 -67.26
C LYS A 11 -3.35 -9.29 -66.04
N HIS A 12 -2.46 -9.90 -65.25
CA HIS A 12 -2.80 -10.72 -64.09
C HIS A 12 -2.55 -9.92 -62.80
N ASN A 13 -3.31 -8.84 -62.62
CA ASN A 13 -3.11 -7.84 -61.57
C ASN A 13 -4.29 -7.71 -60.56
N SER A 14 -5.15 -8.73 -60.45
CA SER A 14 -6.37 -8.70 -59.62
C SER A 14 -6.50 -9.94 -58.72
N LYS A 15 -7.44 -9.94 -57.78
CA LYS A 15 -7.68 -11.08 -56.87
C LYS A 15 -8.12 -12.35 -57.60
N GLN A 16 -8.77 -12.20 -58.74
CA GLN A 16 -9.25 -13.31 -59.58
C GLN A 16 -8.17 -13.83 -60.54
N SER A 17 -7.06 -13.11 -60.71
CA SER A 17 -5.97 -13.43 -61.61
C SER A 17 -4.73 -12.65 -61.20
N CYS A 18 -3.84 -13.29 -60.45
CA CYS A 18 -2.69 -12.64 -59.81
C CYS A 18 -1.39 -13.38 -60.12
N TRP A 19 -0.55 -12.78 -60.97
CA TRP A 19 0.80 -13.26 -61.23
C TRP A 19 1.84 -12.32 -60.63
N VAL A 20 3.00 -12.85 -60.25
CA VAL A 20 4.11 -12.05 -59.72
C VAL A 20 5.42 -12.49 -60.37
N ILE A 21 6.37 -11.54 -60.47
CA ILE A 21 7.74 -11.83 -60.90
C ILE A 21 8.64 -11.92 -59.67
N ILE A 22 9.37 -13.02 -59.54
CA ILE A 22 10.40 -13.23 -58.52
C ILE A 22 11.64 -13.78 -59.23
N GLU A 23 12.77 -13.08 -59.11
CA GLU A 23 14.06 -13.47 -59.71
C GLU A 23 13.97 -13.76 -61.22
N ASN A 24 13.24 -12.92 -61.95
CA ASN A 24 12.94 -13.04 -63.39
C ASN A 24 12.12 -14.27 -63.79
N GLN A 25 11.52 -14.98 -62.83
CA GLN A 25 10.55 -16.05 -63.07
C GLN A 25 9.13 -15.55 -62.78
N VAL A 26 8.15 -16.02 -63.55
CA VAL A 26 6.74 -15.68 -63.40
C VAL A 26 6.01 -16.81 -62.67
N TYR A 27 5.25 -16.46 -61.65
CA TYR A 27 4.48 -17.39 -60.83
C TYR A 27 3.00 -17.01 -60.84
N ASP A 28 2.13 -18.01 -61.01
CA ASP A 28 0.70 -17.87 -60.76
C ASP A 28 0.41 -18.12 -59.27
N VAL A 29 0.09 -17.06 -58.55
CA VAL A 29 -0.19 -17.11 -57.11
C VAL A 29 -1.68 -16.91 -56.81
N THR A 30 -2.55 -17.00 -57.82
CA THR A 30 -3.98 -16.67 -57.71
C THR A 30 -4.69 -17.48 -56.62
N GLU A 31 -4.55 -18.81 -56.66
CA GLU A 31 -5.17 -19.70 -55.65
C GLU A 31 -4.45 -19.61 -54.30
N PHE A 32 -3.14 -19.35 -54.33
CA PHE A 32 -2.31 -19.21 -53.13
C PHE A 32 -2.58 -17.91 -52.35
N LEU A 33 -3.28 -16.92 -52.94
CA LEU A 33 -3.57 -15.65 -52.28
C LEU A 33 -4.23 -15.81 -50.90
N ASN A 34 -5.19 -16.74 -50.78
CA ASN A 34 -5.92 -16.96 -49.53
C ASN A 34 -5.19 -17.92 -48.58
N GLU A 35 -4.19 -18.64 -49.07
CA GLU A 35 -3.36 -19.57 -48.29
C GLU A 35 -2.07 -18.91 -47.80
N HIS A 36 -1.70 -17.77 -48.39
CA HIS A 36 -0.50 -17.04 -48.02
C HIS A 36 -0.58 -16.58 -46.56
N PRO A 37 0.36 -16.99 -45.68
CA PRO A 37 0.29 -16.68 -44.26
C PRO A 37 0.34 -15.18 -43.94
N GLY A 38 0.94 -14.36 -44.82
CA GLY A 38 0.98 -12.90 -44.69
C GLY A 38 -0.28 -12.17 -45.18
N GLY A 39 -1.34 -12.91 -45.54
CA GLY A 39 -2.57 -12.40 -46.12
C GLY A 39 -2.48 -12.12 -47.62
N SER A 40 -3.62 -12.03 -48.31
CA SER A 40 -3.68 -11.78 -49.75
C SER A 40 -3.27 -10.36 -50.14
N SER A 41 -3.50 -9.39 -49.26
CA SER A 41 -3.31 -7.96 -49.52
C SER A 41 -1.86 -7.60 -49.83
N ILE A 42 -0.87 -8.28 -49.22
CA ILE A 42 0.55 -8.00 -49.45
C ILE A 42 1.03 -8.47 -50.82
N ILE A 43 0.50 -9.59 -51.32
CA ILE A 43 0.79 -10.10 -52.67
C ILE A 43 0.14 -9.20 -53.70
N LEU A 44 -1.12 -8.78 -53.47
CA LEU A 44 -1.88 -7.94 -54.38
C LEU A 44 -1.21 -6.59 -54.67
N LYS A 45 -0.38 -6.05 -53.76
CA LYS A 45 0.44 -4.85 -54.00
C LYS A 45 1.41 -5.02 -55.18
N TYR A 46 1.79 -6.25 -55.50
CA TYR A 46 2.73 -6.62 -56.56
C TYR A 46 2.08 -7.42 -57.68
N ALA A 47 0.74 -7.53 -57.71
CA ALA A 47 0.04 -8.26 -58.75
C ALA A 47 0.35 -7.68 -60.14
N GLY A 48 0.78 -8.55 -61.05
CA GLY A 48 1.26 -8.22 -62.39
C GLY A 48 2.63 -7.53 -62.43
N ARG A 49 3.43 -7.56 -61.35
CA ARG A 49 4.69 -6.79 -61.21
C ARG A 49 5.81 -7.61 -60.57
N ASP A 50 7.01 -7.02 -60.54
CA ASP A 50 8.18 -7.55 -59.83
C ASP A 50 8.04 -7.40 -58.32
N ALA A 51 8.02 -8.55 -57.64
CA ALA A 51 7.94 -8.70 -56.19
C ALA A 51 9.28 -9.14 -55.59
N THR A 52 10.31 -9.45 -56.41
CA THR A 52 11.60 -10.02 -55.98
C THR A 52 12.13 -9.39 -54.70
N ARG A 53 12.23 -8.06 -54.68
CA ARG A 53 12.79 -7.33 -53.54
C ARG A 53 11.95 -7.41 -52.26
N ALA A 54 10.64 -7.51 -52.38
CA ALA A 54 9.75 -7.70 -51.22
C ALA A 54 9.76 -9.16 -50.74
N TYR A 55 9.99 -10.10 -51.65
CA TYR A 55 9.97 -11.53 -51.42
C TYR A 55 11.28 -12.06 -50.79
N THR A 56 12.42 -11.86 -51.47
CA THR A 56 13.73 -12.46 -51.14
C THR A 56 14.21 -12.19 -49.69
N PRO A 57 13.93 -11.04 -49.04
CA PRO A 57 14.38 -10.83 -47.66
C PRO A 57 13.63 -11.64 -46.60
N ILE A 58 12.47 -12.21 -46.94
CA ILE A 58 11.53 -12.79 -45.97
C ILE A 58 11.45 -14.31 -46.10
N HIS A 59 11.54 -14.83 -47.32
CA HIS A 59 11.33 -16.24 -47.62
C HIS A 59 12.64 -16.99 -47.85
N PRO A 60 12.73 -18.27 -47.45
CA PRO A 60 13.84 -19.12 -47.85
C PRO A 60 13.84 -19.38 -49.35
N PRO A 61 15.01 -19.63 -49.96
CA PRO A 61 15.14 -19.81 -51.41
C PRO A 61 14.26 -20.91 -51.99
N ASP A 62 13.89 -21.90 -51.18
CA ASP A 62 13.09 -23.08 -51.56
C ASP A 62 11.59 -22.95 -51.24
N ALA A 63 11.14 -21.78 -50.80
CA ALA A 63 9.75 -21.59 -50.38
C ALA A 63 8.75 -21.70 -51.54
N LEU A 64 9.11 -21.30 -52.76
CA LEU A 64 8.21 -21.42 -53.92
C LEU A 64 8.06 -22.88 -54.33
N GLU A 65 9.13 -23.65 -54.29
CA GLU A 65 9.14 -25.08 -54.63
C GLU A 65 8.40 -25.90 -53.59
N LYS A 66 8.47 -25.51 -52.30
CA LYS A 66 7.79 -26.21 -51.20
C LYS A 66 6.30 -25.92 -51.11
N ASN A 67 5.88 -24.69 -51.40
CA ASN A 67 4.52 -24.24 -51.11
C ASN A 67 3.67 -23.99 -52.36
N LEU A 68 4.28 -23.91 -53.56
CA LEU A 68 3.55 -23.67 -54.80
C LEU A 68 3.73 -24.86 -55.77
N PRO A 69 2.62 -25.48 -56.24
CA PRO A 69 2.68 -26.60 -57.18
C PRO A 69 3.47 -26.27 -58.45
N ALA A 70 4.19 -27.24 -59.01
CA ALA A 70 5.08 -27.04 -60.16
C ALA A 70 4.37 -26.44 -61.39
N GLU A 71 3.08 -26.74 -61.59
CA GLU A 71 2.24 -26.19 -62.67
C GLU A 71 1.99 -24.67 -62.57
N LYS A 72 2.21 -24.06 -61.40
CA LYS A 72 2.08 -22.63 -61.16
C LYS A 72 3.39 -21.86 -61.40
N HIS A 73 4.48 -22.56 -61.72
CA HIS A 73 5.77 -21.99 -62.10
C HIS A 73 5.77 -21.77 -63.62
N LEU A 74 5.26 -20.63 -64.06
CA LEU A 74 4.95 -20.38 -65.48
C LEU A 74 6.21 -20.23 -66.36
N GLY A 75 7.35 -19.90 -65.76
CA GLY A 75 8.65 -19.82 -66.43
C GLY A 75 9.23 -18.42 -66.52
N PRO A 76 10.33 -18.23 -67.26
CA PRO A 76 11.12 -17.00 -67.23
C PRO A 76 10.45 -15.85 -67.97
N LEU A 77 10.81 -14.63 -67.59
CA LEU A 77 10.61 -13.45 -68.43
C LEU A 77 11.42 -13.58 -69.73
N ASP A 78 10.94 -12.95 -70.81
CA ASP A 78 11.76 -12.76 -71.99
C ASP A 78 12.98 -11.84 -71.71
N SER A 79 13.96 -11.86 -72.61
CA SER A 79 15.22 -11.12 -72.41
C SER A 79 15.04 -9.60 -72.29
N ASP A 80 14.07 -9.02 -73.00
CA ASP A 80 13.81 -7.59 -72.96
C ASP A 80 13.09 -7.21 -71.66
N ALA A 81 12.10 -7.99 -71.24
CA ALA A 81 11.39 -7.87 -69.97
C ALA A 81 12.36 -7.99 -68.78
N ALA A 82 13.25 -8.99 -68.77
CA ALA A 82 14.26 -9.16 -67.73
C ALA A 82 15.24 -7.97 -67.68
N ARG A 83 15.67 -7.44 -68.84
CA ARG A 83 16.50 -6.23 -68.91
C ARG A 83 15.78 -5.02 -68.33
N LEU A 84 14.50 -4.84 -68.65
CA LEU A 84 13.68 -3.74 -68.14
C LEU A 84 13.48 -3.81 -66.63
N VAL A 85 13.20 -5.00 -66.08
CA VAL A 85 13.12 -5.21 -64.63
C VAL A 85 14.44 -4.85 -63.96
N ARG A 86 15.57 -5.31 -64.52
CA ARG A 86 16.90 -5.00 -63.99
C ARG A 86 17.21 -3.50 -64.03
N GLN A 87 16.97 -2.83 -65.16
CA GLN A 87 17.15 -1.38 -65.28
C GLN A 87 16.25 -0.60 -64.32
N ALA A 88 15.00 -1.04 -64.13
CA ALA A 88 14.09 -0.44 -63.18
C ALA A 88 14.57 -0.60 -61.73
N GLN A 89 15.16 -1.76 -61.38
CA GLN A 89 15.77 -1.99 -60.08
C GLN A 89 17.04 -1.13 -59.86
N GLU A 90 17.90 -0.99 -60.87
CA GLU A 90 19.15 -0.21 -60.81
C GLU A 90 18.90 1.30 -60.74
N ASN A 91 17.96 1.82 -61.54
CA ASN A 91 17.64 3.26 -61.58
C ASN A 91 16.74 3.72 -60.43
N ARG A 92 16.35 2.80 -59.54
CA ARG A 92 15.45 3.11 -58.45
C ARG A 92 16.11 4.05 -57.44
N LYS A 93 15.39 5.10 -57.06
CA LYS A 93 15.78 5.93 -55.92
C LYS A 93 15.75 5.09 -54.64
N LYS A 94 16.84 5.14 -53.86
CA LYS A 94 16.89 4.53 -52.54
C LYS A 94 15.92 5.22 -51.58
N THR A 95 15.34 4.45 -50.68
CA THR A 95 14.45 4.97 -49.65
C THR A 95 15.25 5.72 -48.58
N LYS A 96 14.58 6.52 -47.74
CA LYS A 96 15.29 7.24 -46.67
C LYS A 96 15.87 6.26 -45.66
N ASP A 97 15.15 5.19 -45.37
CA ASP A 97 15.62 4.13 -44.47
C ASP A 97 16.88 3.43 -45.02
N GLU A 98 16.95 3.15 -46.32
CA GLU A 98 18.15 2.55 -46.94
C GLU A 98 19.37 3.46 -46.84
N LEU A 99 19.21 4.75 -47.14
CA LEU A 99 20.30 5.72 -47.05
C LEU A 99 20.80 5.85 -45.60
N ARG A 100 19.88 5.84 -44.62
CA ARG A 100 20.19 5.82 -43.19
C ARG A 100 20.99 4.59 -42.80
N VAL A 101 20.56 3.40 -43.24
CA VAL A 101 21.26 2.13 -42.95
C VAL A 101 22.66 2.12 -43.58
N GLU A 102 22.80 2.55 -44.83
CA GLU A 102 24.12 2.62 -45.50
C GLU A 102 25.09 3.57 -44.82
N ASP A 103 24.61 4.74 -44.37
CA ASP A 103 25.43 5.68 -43.60
C ASP A 103 25.80 5.10 -42.22
N ALA A 104 24.85 4.49 -41.52
CA ALA A 104 25.10 3.83 -40.23
C ALA A 104 26.11 2.67 -40.36
N GLN A 105 26.02 1.86 -41.41
CA GLN A 105 26.99 0.79 -41.68
C GLN A 105 28.41 1.32 -41.91
N LYS A 106 28.56 2.48 -42.55
CA LYS A 106 29.86 3.13 -42.75
C LYS A 106 30.43 3.73 -41.45
N ARG A 107 29.55 4.23 -40.57
CA ARG A 107 29.92 4.89 -39.31
C ARG A 107 29.99 3.97 -38.10
N ARG A 108 29.62 2.68 -38.24
CA ARG A 108 29.62 1.74 -37.12
C ARG A 108 31.02 1.69 -36.48
N PRO A 109 31.11 1.67 -35.13
CA PRO A 109 32.40 1.63 -34.45
C PRO A 109 33.16 0.34 -34.76
N PRO A 110 34.49 0.32 -34.63
CA PRO A 110 35.25 -0.92 -34.74
C PRO A 110 34.85 -1.91 -33.64
N LEU A 111 34.87 -3.20 -33.94
CA LEU A 111 34.43 -4.28 -33.04
C LEU A 111 35.19 -4.30 -31.71
N SER A 112 36.42 -3.77 -31.66
CA SER A 112 37.22 -3.60 -30.45
C SER A 112 36.60 -2.64 -29.43
N ARG A 113 35.73 -1.73 -29.85
CA ARG A 113 35.00 -0.80 -28.97
C ARG A 113 33.68 -1.37 -28.43
N ILE A 114 33.28 -2.56 -28.87
CA ILE A 114 32.11 -3.25 -28.33
C ILE A 114 32.52 -3.98 -27.06
N LEU A 115 32.04 -3.51 -25.91
CA LEU A 115 32.44 -4.02 -24.59
C LEU A 115 31.35 -4.83 -23.91
N SER A 116 30.09 -4.65 -24.31
CA SER A 116 28.91 -5.29 -23.75
C SER A 116 27.89 -5.69 -24.82
N LEU A 117 26.89 -6.50 -24.43
CA LEU A 117 25.75 -6.81 -25.30
C LEU A 117 24.93 -5.57 -25.64
N ALA A 118 24.81 -4.62 -24.71
CA ALA A 118 24.12 -3.35 -24.92
C ALA A 118 24.80 -2.48 -26.00
N ASP A 119 26.13 -2.44 -26.04
CA ASP A 119 26.87 -1.74 -27.11
C ASP A 119 26.58 -2.37 -28.48
N MET A 120 26.51 -3.70 -28.54
CA MET A 120 26.17 -4.44 -29.75
C MET A 120 24.76 -4.11 -30.22
N GLU A 121 23.79 -4.11 -29.30
CA GLU A 121 22.41 -3.72 -29.58
C GLU A 121 22.32 -2.26 -30.07
N ALA A 122 23.03 -1.33 -29.43
CA ALA A 122 23.03 0.08 -29.83
C ALA A 122 23.50 0.27 -31.28
N VAL A 123 24.53 -0.46 -31.71
CA VAL A 123 24.97 -0.46 -33.12
C VAL A 123 23.93 -1.14 -34.01
N ALA A 124 23.43 -2.31 -33.63
CA ALA A 124 22.44 -3.06 -34.40
C ALA A 124 21.19 -2.21 -34.68
N ARG A 125 20.70 -1.45 -33.70
CA ARG A 125 19.55 -0.56 -33.83
C ARG A 125 19.75 0.53 -34.89
N GLN A 126 20.99 0.94 -35.15
CA GLN A 126 21.29 1.93 -36.20
C GLN A 126 21.45 1.29 -37.58
N VAL A 127 21.95 0.06 -37.68
CA VAL A 127 22.25 -0.58 -38.98
C VAL A 127 21.16 -1.53 -39.48
N LEU A 128 20.18 -1.87 -38.63
CA LEU A 128 18.98 -2.59 -39.05
C LEU A 128 18.05 -1.67 -39.83
N SER A 129 17.34 -2.21 -40.83
CA SER A 129 16.19 -1.54 -41.42
C SER A 129 15.10 -1.34 -40.37
N HIS A 130 14.25 -0.33 -40.54
CA HIS A 130 13.20 -0.06 -39.57
C HIS A 130 12.25 -1.25 -39.39
N LYS A 131 11.93 -1.98 -40.48
CA LYS A 131 11.13 -3.22 -40.41
C LYS A 131 11.78 -4.29 -39.56
N ALA A 132 13.06 -4.60 -39.82
CA ALA A 132 13.77 -5.63 -39.07
C ALA A 132 13.94 -5.26 -37.60
N LEU A 133 14.23 -3.98 -37.33
CA LEU A 133 14.29 -3.46 -35.96
C LEU A 133 12.95 -3.60 -35.24
N ALA A 134 11.84 -3.21 -35.87
CA ALA A 134 10.50 -3.34 -35.29
C ALA A 134 10.17 -4.80 -34.99
N TYR A 135 10.50 -5.73 -35.88
CA TYR A 135 10.28 -7.16 -35.66
C TYR A 135 11.14 -7.73 -34.50
N TYR A 136 12.44 -7.42 -34.44
CA TYR A 136 13.32 -7.93 -33.38
C TYR A 136 13.08 -7.29 -32.01
N SER A 137 12.84 -5.98 -31.98
CA SER A 137 12.68 -5.22 -30.72
C SER A 137 11.25 -5.19 -30.20
N SER A 138 10.27 -5.69 -30.95
CA SER A 138 8.90 -5.80 -30.48
C SER A 138 8.73 -6.89 -29.42
N SER A 139 7.73 -6.65 -28.58
CA SER A 139 7.22 -7.48 -27.49
C SER A 139 5.70 -7.27 -27.44
N SER A 140 4.97 -8.10 -26.70
CA SER A 140 3.51 -8.01 -26.65
C SER A 140 3.02 -6.82 -25.85
N ASP A 141 1.89 -6.26 -26.27
CA ASP A 141 1.10 -5.26 -25.53
C ASP A 141 1.97 -4.12 -24.98
N ASP A 142 1.98 -3.94 -23.66
CA ASP A 142 2.69 -2.88 -22.94
C ASP A 142 4.17 -3.20 -22.73
N GLN A 143 4.63 -4.39 -23.14
CA GLN A 143 6.01 -4.87 -23.05
C GLN A 143 6.48 -5.02 -21.59
N ILE A 144 5.53 -5.23 -20.65
CA ILE A 144 5.82 -5.35 -19.22
C ILE A 144 6.69 -6.58 -18.97
N THR A 145 6.28 -7.75 -19.44
CA THR A 145 7.04 -9.01 -19.35
C THR A 145 8.45 -8.87 -19.92
N TYR A 146 8.60 -8.17 -21.06
CA TYR A 146 9.91 -7.97 -21.68
C TYR A 146 10.87 -7.20 -20.76
N GLN A 147 10.40 -6.10 -20.17
CA GLN A 147 11.19 -5.30 -19.24
C GLN A 147 11.45 -6.08 -17.93
N GLU A 148 10.43 -6.79 -17.47
CA GLU A 148 10.44 -7.51 -16.20
C GLU A 148 11.36 -8.74 -16.23
N ASN A 149 11.51 -9.39 -17.40
CA ASN A 149 12.50 -10.44 -17.62
C ASN A 149 13.92 -9.99 -17.26
N ALA A 150 14.35 -8.83 -17.76
CA ALA A 150 15.67 -8.28 -17.46
C ALA A 150 15.75 -7.77 -16.01
N ARG A 151 14.70 -7.07 -15.55
CA ARG A 151 14.64 -6.52 -14.20
C ARG A 151 14.71 -7.60 -13.11
N ALA A 152 14.15 -8.79 -13.34
CA ALA A 152 14.15 -9.87 -12.36
C ALA A 152 15.57 -10.27 -11.93
N PHE A 153 16.56 -10.23 -12.82
CA PHE A 153 17.96 -10.52 -12.45
C PHE A 153 18.52 -9.55 -11.40
N SER A 154 18.03 -8.31 -11.34
CA SER A 154 18.43 -7.34 -10.32
C SER A 154 17.91 -7.67 -8.91
N ARG A 155 16.97 -8.62 -8.78
CA ARG A 155 16.45 -9.13 -7.50
C ARG A 155 17.31 -10.25 -6.92
N PHE A 156 18.33 -10.74 -7.63
CA PHE A 156 19.21 -11.81 -7.17
C PHE A 156 20.63 -11.27 -7.02
N PHE A 157 21.16 -11.33 -5.80
CA PHE A 157 22.50 -10.82 -5.46
C PHE A 157 23.43 -11.97 -5.14
N PHE A 158 24.73 -11.76 -5.32
CA PHE A 158 25.73 -12.79 -5.10
C PHE A 158 26.24 -12.82 -3.65
N HIS A 159 26.45 -14.03 -3.12
CA HIS A 159 27.16 -14.28 -1.88
C HIS A 159 28.59 -14.76 -2.20
N ALA A 160 29.48 -13.80 -2.49
CA ALA A 160 30.87 -14.07 -2.84
C ALA A 160 31.64 -14.78 -1.71
N ARG A 161 32.42 -15.81 -2.06
CA ARG A 161 33.28 -16.55 -1.13
C ARG A 161 34.75 -16.23 -1.40
N VAL A 162 35.36 -15.49 -0.49
CA VAL A 162 36.77 -15.05 -0.58
C VAL A 162 37.76 -16.14 -0.18
N MET A 163 39.05 -15.94 -0.48
CA MET A 163 40.17 -16.85 -0.15
C MET A 163 40.01 -18.27 -0.72
N ARG A 164 39.46 -18.39 -1.94
CA ARG A 164 39.38 -19.65 -2.69
C ARG A 164 40.37 -19.67 -3.86
N PRO A 165 40.97 -20.82 -4.18
CA PRO A 165 41.88 -20.93 -5.32
C PRO A 165 41.09 -20.84 -6.63
N VAL A 166 41.19 -19.71 -7.33
CA VAL A 166 40.44 -19.44 -8.58
C VAL A 166 41.36 -19.10 -9.78
N SER A 167 42.63 -19.46 -9.69
CA SER A 167 43.62 -19.24 -10.76
C SER A 167 43.26 -20.00 -12.04
N ARG A 168 42.70 -21.21 -11.90
CA ARG A 168 42.10 -22.00 -12.97
C ARG A 168 40.58 -21.98 -12.81
N CYS A 169 39.86 -21.64 -13.88
CA CYS A 169 38.40 -21.58 -13.91
C CYS A 169 37.94 -22.02 -15.30
N ASP A 170 37.00 -22.96 -15.36
CA ASP A 170 36.45 -23.53 -16.59
C ASP A 170 34.93 -23.31 -16.62
N PRO A 171 34.41 -22.49 -17.54
CA PRO A 171 32.98 -22.23 -17.67
C PRO A 171 32.27 -23.26 -18.56
N SER A 172 32.98 -24.23 -19.14
CA SER A 172 32.39 -25.18 -20.07
C SER A 172 31.37 -26.10 -19.42
N THR A 173 30.43 -26.60 -20.21
CA THR A 173 29.36 -27.50 -19.76
C THR A 173 28.94 -28.43 -20.90
N THR A 174 27.93 -29.25 -20.64
CA THR A 174 27.20 -30.01 -21.65
C THR A 174 25.77 -29.51 -21.79
N ILE A 175 25.17 -29.66 -22.95
CA ILE A 175 23.74 -29.42 -23.18
C ILE A 175 23.22 -30.64 -23.95
N LEU A 176 22.34 -31.43 -23.34
CA LEU A 176 21.89 -32.73 -23.87
C LEU A 176 23.06 -33.66 -24.24
N GLY A 177 24.14 -33.62 -23.45
CA GLY A 177 25.35 -34.41 -23.67
C GLY A 177 26.34 -33.84 -24.69
N TYR A 178 26.02 -32.75 -25.40
CA TYR A 178 26.95 -32.09 -26.32
C TYR A 178 27.74 -30.99 -25.62
N LYS A 179 29.04 -30.92 -25.89
CA LYS A 179 29.94 -29.93 -25.26
C LYS A 179 29.60 -28.51 -25.70
N SER A 180 29.65 -27.56 -24.76
CA SER A 180 29.58 -26.12 -25.00
C SER A 180 30.71 -25.42 -24.23
N SER A 181 31.41 -24.47 -24.87
CA SER A 181 32.54 -23.73 -24.29
C SER A 181 32.15 -22.87 -23.09
N ILE A 182 30.94 -22.36 -23.12
CA ILE A 182 30.29 -21.61 -22.03
C ILE A 182 28.84 -22.12 -21.88
N PRO A 183 28.15 -21.86 -20.76
CA PRO A 183 26.80 -22.34 -20.51
C PRO A 183 25.74 -21.43 -21.15
N VAL A 184 25.96 -21.11 -22.43
CA VAL A 184 25.13 -20.24 -23.27
C VAL A 184 24.89 -20.95 -24.60
N PHE A 185 23.66 -20.86 -25.11
CA PHE A 185 23.32 -21.28 -26.48
C PHE A 185 22.55 -20.18 -27.22
N ILE A 186 22.59 -20.23 -28.55
CA ILE A 186 21.79 -19.33 -29.40
C ILE A 186 20.37 -19.87 -29.42
N SER A 187 19.41 -19.11 -28.85
CA SER A 187 18.00 -19.50 -28.83
C SER A 187 17.37 -19.34 -30.22
N GLY A 188 16.39 -20.17 -30.52
CA GLY A 188 15.70 -20.21 -31.82
C GLY A 188 15.03 -18.88 -32.13
N ALA A 189 15.43 -18.26 -33.23
CA ALA A 189 14.85 -17.03 -33.74
C ALA A 189 14.62 -17.13 -35.25
N ALA A 190 13.49 -16.57 -35.69
CA ALA A 190 13.09 -16.51 -37.08
C ALA A 190 13.57 -15.23 -37.76
N LEU A 191 13.53 -15.23 -39.09
CA LEU A 191 13.78 -14.06 -39.94
C LEU A 191 15.15 -13.40 -39.76
N ALA A 192 16.24 -14.18 -39.69
CA ALA A 192 17.60 -13.63 -39.68
C ALA A 192 18.22 -13.46 -41.08
N LYS A 193 17.53 -13.87 -42.15
CA LYS A 193 17.94 -13.81 -43.56
C LYS A 193 19.22 -14.60 -43.84
N LEU A 194 20.35 -13.94 -44.12
CA LEU A 194 21.66 -14.61 -44.18
C LEU A 194 22.23 -14.84 -42.77
N GLY A 195 21.54 -14.32 -41.76
CA GLY A 195 21.94 -14.34 -40.36
C GLY A 195 21.99 -15.73 -39.77
N GLU A 196 21.10 -16.65 -40.14
CA GLU A 196 21.11 -18.02 -39.60
C GLU A 196 22.43 -18.75 -39.90
N ALA A 197 22.98 -18.59 -41.11
CA ALA A 197 24.30 -19.10 -41.46
C ALA A 197 25.43 -18.36 -40.72
N ASN A 198 25.29 -17.05 -40.47
CA ASN A 198 26.26 -16.29 -39.67
C ASN A 198 26.28 -16.74 -38.21
N LEU A 199 25.11 -16.99 -37.63
CA LEU A 199 24.95 -17.56 -36.29
C LEU A 199 25.63 -18.93 -36.22
N THR A 200 25.40 -19.77 -37.24
CA THR A 200 25.95 -21.13 -37.31
C THR A 200 27.47 -21.10 -37.33
N LYS A 201 28.06 -20.31 -38.24
CA LYS A 201 29.51 -20.16 -38.37
C LYS A 201 30.14 -19.53 -37.12
N GLY A 202 29.48 -18.55 -36.50
CA GLY A 202 29.99 -17.91 -35.28
C GLY A 202 29.93 -18.84 -34.07
N ALA A 203 28.86 -19.61 -33.93
CA ALA A 203 28.73 -20.65 -32.92
C ALA A 203 29.79 -21.76 -33.11
N ALA A 204 30.08 -22.17 -34.35
CA ALA A 204 31.13 -23.12 -34.66
C ALA A 204 32.52 -22.62 -34.26
N GLN A 205 32.81 -21.34 -34.47
CA GLN A 205 34.11 -20.74 -34.12
C GLN A 205 34.31 -20.56 -32.61
N THR A 206 33.26 -20.69 -31.81
CA THR A 206 33.29 -20.46 -30.37
C THR A 206 32.80 -21.65 -29.57
N ASP A 207 32.54 -22.78 -30.22
CA ASP A 207 32.07 -24.03 -29.61
C ASP A 207 30.84 -23.86 -28.71
N ILE A 208 29.87 -23.03 -29.12
CA ILE A 208 28.53 -22.98 -28.49
C ILE A 208 27.48 -23.61 -29.40
N ILE A 209 26.35 -24.00 -28.80
CA ILE A 209 25.26 -24.63 -29.54
C ILE A 209 24.32 -23.58 -30.12
N GLN A 210 23.78 -23.86 -31.32
CA GLN A 210 22.69 -23.11 -31.90
C GLN A 210 21.41 -23.94 -31.97
N MET A 211 20.31 -23.33 -31.54
CA MET A 211 18.95 -23.78 -31.82
C MET A 211 18.39 -23.04 -33.04
N VAL A 212 17.95 -23.79 -34.05
CA VAL A 212 17.43 -23.28 -35.33
C VAL A 212 15.91 -23.29 -35.30
N SER A 213 15.28 -22.18 -35.71
CA SER A 213 13.81 -22.08 -35.72
C SER A 213 13.18 -22.83 -36.89
N SER A 214 11.97 -23.37 -36.70
CA SER A 214 11.13 -23.85 -37.81
C SER A 214 10.86 -22.76 -38.85
N ASN A 215 10.86 -21.50 -38.43
CA ASN A 215 10.55 -20.33 -39.26
C ASN A 215 11.85 -19.56 -39.65
N ALA A 216 12.95 -20.28 -39.82
CA ALA A 216 14.21 -19.71 -40.33
C ALA A 216 14.05 -19.17 -41.77
N SER A 217 14.82 -18.14 -42.11
CA SER A 217 14.88 -17.59 -43.47
C SER A 217 15.74 -18.39 -44.43
N LEU A 218 16.59 -19.30 -43.97
CA LEU A 218 17.33 -20.23 -44.83
C LEU A 218 16.71 -21.61 -44.72
N SER A 219 16.92 -22.43 -45.75
CA SER A 219 16.57 -23.85 -45.67
C SER A 219 17.36 -24.54 -44.56
N TYR A 220 16.81 -25.60 -43.97
CA TYR A 220 17.47 -26.33 -42.89
C TYR A 220 18.76 -27.00 -43.38
N GLU A 221 18.79 -27.36 -44.66
CA GLU A 221 19.91 -27.89 -45.42
C GLU A 221 21.06 -26.89 -45.52
N GLU A 222 20.77 -25.64 -45.90
CA GLU A 222 21.78 -24.57 -45.98
C GLU A 222 22.38 -24.25 -44.61
N ILE A 223 21.56 -24.26 -43.56
CA ILE A 223 22.02 -24.05 -42.19
C ILE A 223 22.90 -25.21 -41.73
N ALA A 224 22.49 -26.46 -42.00
CA ALA A 224 23.29 -27.64 -41.70
C ALA A 224 24.61 -27.66 -42.48
N ALA A 225 24.61 -27.23 -43.75
CA ALA A 225 25.81 -27.12 -44.57
C ALA A 225 26.77 -26.01 -44.10
N ALA A 226 26.27 -25.00 -43.40
CA ALA A 226 27.08 -23.96 -42.78
C ALA A 226 27.73 -24.40 -41.44
N ALA A 227 27.33 -25.55 -40.89
CA ALA A 227 27.81 -26.05 -39.61
C ALA A 227 29.27 -26.55 -39.67
N GLY A 228 29.98 -26.39 -38.57
CA GLY A 228 31.30 -27.01 -38.40
C GLY A 228 31.21 -28.54 -38.28
N PRO A 229 32.28 -29.30 -38.60
CA PRO A 229 32.23 -30.78 -38.66
C PRO A 229 31.73 -31.48 -37.39
N SER A 230 31.96 -30.89 -36.22
CA SER A 230 31.57 -31.43 -34.90
C SER A 230 30.48 -30.61 -34.20
N GLN A 231 29.93 -29.60 -34.87
CA GLN A 231 28.96 -28.68 -34.26
C GLN A 231 27.60 -29.37 -34.12
N ALA A 232 27.03 -29.32 -32.91
CA ALA A 232 25.66 -29.75 -32.69
C ALA A 232 24.68 -28.62 -33.05
N LEU A 233 23.70 -28.93 -33.90
CA LEU A 233 22.55 -28.07 -34.16
C LEU A 233 21.30 -28.66 -33.52
N PHE A 234 20.56 -27.84 -32.81
CA PHE A 234 19.27 -28.18 -32.22
C PHE A 234 18.15 -27.57 -33.06
N PHE A 235 16.98 -28.21 -33.08
CA PHE A 235 15.86 -27.75 -33.90
C PHE A 235 14.67 -27.36 -33.03
N GLN A 236 14.22 -26.11 -33.17
CA GLN A 236 13.02 -25.61 -32.53
C GLN A 236 11.81 -25.87 -33.43
N LEU A 237 10.91 -26.72 -32.93
CA LEU A 237 9.69 -27.13 -33.62
C LEU A 237 8.52 -26.23 -33.25
N TYR A 238 7.91 -25.62 -34.26
CA TYR A 238 6.50 -25.21 -34.24
C TYR A 238 5.69 -26.32 -34.88
N LYS A 239 4.80 -26.97 -34.10
CA LYS A 239 4.01 -28.09 -34.58
C LYS A 239 2.87 -27.54 -35.45
N ASN A 240 2.80 -28.00 -36.70
CA ASN A 240 1.69 -27.68 -37.59
C ASN A 240 0.41 -28.41 -37.15
N SER A 241 -0.76 -27.83 -37.42
CA SER A 241 -2.06 -28.46 -37.16
C SER A 241 -2.26 -29.77 -37.96
N ASN A 242 -1.58 -29.93 -39.09
CA ASN A 242 -1.48 -31.19 -39.82
C ASN A 242 -0.27 -32.00 -39.32
N ASP A 243 -0.55 -33.10 -38.62
CA ASP A 243 0.46 -34.02 -38.07
C ASP A 243 1.42 -34.58 -39.12
N ALA A 244 0.96 -34.84 -40.36
CA ALA A 244 1.82 -35.37 -41.42
C ALA A 244 2.88 -34.33 -41.85
N THR A 245 2.49 -33.06 -41.92
CA THR A 245 3.40 -31.94 -42.20
C THR A 245 4.43 -31.79 -41.08
N ALA A 246 3.97 -31.87 -39.82
CA ALA A 246 4.84 -31.77 -38.66
C ALA A 246 5.81 -32.97 -38.58
N GLU A 247 5.34 -34.20 -38.83
CA GLU A 247 6.20 -35.39 -38.87
C GLU A 247 7.25 -35.27 -39.97
N LYS A 248 6.85 -34.91 -41.20
CA LYS A 248 7.80 -34.72 -42.30
C LYS A 248 8.92 -33.76 -41.93
N ARG A 249 8.58 -32.62 -41.30
CA ARG A 249 9.57 -31.63 -40.83
C ARG A 249 10.56 -32.23 -39.82
N VAL A 250 10.07 -33.00 -38.84
CA VAL A 250 10.92 -33.67 -37.84
C VAL A 250 11.86 -34.68 -38.51
N ARG A 251 11.35 -35.49 -39.45
CA ARG A 251 12.16 -36.48 -40.17
C ARG A 251 13.23 -35.82 -41.04
N ASP A 252 12.90 -34.70 -41.69
CA ASP A 252 13.82 -33.99 -42.56
C ASP A 252 15.01 -33.42 -41.76
N VAL A 253 14.78 -32.79 -40.61
CA VAL A 253 15.88 -32.29 -39.76
C VAL A 253 16.68 -33.42 -39.10
N GLU A 254 16.04 -34.54 -38.75
CA GLU A 254 16.74 -35.72 -38.22
C GLU A 254 17.70 -36.30 -39.27
N LYS A 255 17.29 -36.38 -40.55
CA LYS A 255 18.16 -36.80 -41.67
C LYS A 255 19.34 -35.84 -41.88
N LEU A 256 19.14 -34.54 -41.65
CA LEU A 256 20.19 -33.53 -41.73
C LEU A 256 21.15 -33.55 -40.53
N GLY A 257 20.91 -34.41 -39.55
CA GLY A 257 21.82 -34.64 -38.43
C GLY A 257 21.65 -33.68 -37.25
N TYR A 258 20.52 -32.96 -37.18
CA TYR A 258 20.14 -32.19 -35.99
C TYR A 258 20.02 -33.12 -34.77
N LYS A 259 20.35 -32.60 -33.59
CA LYS A 259 20.62 -33.43 -32.40
C LYS A 259 19.52 -33.45 -31.36
N SER A 260 18.50 -32.60 -31.46
CA SER A 260 17.36 -32.55 -30.52
C SER A 260 16.20 -31.76 -31.10
N ILE A 261 14.98 -32.06 -30.65
CA ILE A 261 13.75 -31.34 -30.98
C ILE A 261 13.29 -30.51 -29.76
N TRP A 262 13.15 -29.21 -29.95
CA TRP A 262 12.69 -28.26 -28.93
C TRP A 262 11.29 -27.79 -29.30
N LEU A 263 10.27 -28.40 -28.70
CA LEU A 263 8.87 -28.13 -29.00
C LEU A 263 8.43 -26.81 -28.32
N THR A 264 8.10 -25.79 -29.11
CA THR A 264 7.61 -24.51 -28.60
C THR A 264 6.12 -24.60 -28.27
N VAL A 265 5.75 -24.33 -27.01
CA VAL A 265 4.37 -24.38 -26.52
C VAL A 265 3.82 -23.04 -26.02
N ASP A 266 4.65 -21.99 -25.95
CA ASP A 266 4.25 -20.65 -25.49
C ASP A 266 3.69 -19.73 -26.60
N ALA A 267 3.56 -20.24 -27.82
CA ALA A 267 3.20 -19.47 -29.00
C ALA A 267 2.10 -20.13 -29.85
N LEU A 268 1.04 -20.60 -29.18
CA LEU A 268 -0.16 -21.18 -29.80
C LEU A 268 -0.96 -20.14 -30.60
N VAL A 269 -0.94 -18.88 -30.14
CA VAL A 269 -1.57 -17.73 -30.78
C VAL A 269 -0.55 -16.60 -30.88
N PRO A 270 -0.66 -15.70 -31.86
CA PRO A 270 0.29 -14.61 -31.99
C PRO A 270 0.14 -13.60 -30.86
N GLY A 271 1.25 -13.29 -30.19
CA GLY A 271 1.30 -12.17 -29.26
C GLY A 271 1.03 -10.84 -29.98
N ASN A 272 0.36 -9.91 -29.30
CA ASN A 272 0.00 -8.60 -29.84
C ASN A 272 1.22 -7.67 -29.91
N ARG A 273 2.06 -7.83 -30.94
CA ARG A 273 3.32 -7.08 -31.10
C ARG A 273 3.07 -5.76 -31.81
N GLU A 274 2.55 -4.77 -31.10
CA GLU A 274 2.05 -3.53 -31.70
C GLU A 274 3.09 -2.75 -32.52
N LYS A 275 4.39 -2.80 -32.14
CA LYS A 275 5.48 -2.19 -32.92
C LYS A 275 5.65 -2.86 -34.30
N ASP A 276 5.47 -4.17 -34.39
CA ASP A 276 5.53 -4.92 -35.65
C ASP A 276 4.30 -4.59 -36.51
N ILE A 277 3.11 -4.56 -35.90
CA ILE A 277 1.83 -4.20 -36.55
C ILE A 277 1.89 -2.78 -37.13
N ARG A 278 2.42 -1.81 -36.38
CA ARG A 278 2.57 -0.41 -36.81
C ARG A 278 3.69 -0.18 -37.83
N SER A 279 4.62 -1.11 -37.94
CA SER A 279 5.86 -0.90 -38.70
C SER A 279 5.65 -0.53 -40.19
N PRO A 280 4.65 -1.06 -40.92
CA PRO A 280 4.40 -0.64 -42.29
C PRO A 280 3.96 0.83 -42.40
N TRP A 281 3.09 1.29 -41.50
CA TRP A 281 2.59 2.67 -41.49
C TRP A 281 3.73 3.67 -41.24
N VAL A 282 4.56 3.39 -40.23
CA VAL A 282 5.71 4.23 -39.88
C VAL A 282 6.72 4.29 -41.02
N LEU A 283 6.95 3.18 -41.72
CA LEU A 283 7.83 3.14 -42.89
C LEU A 283 7.31 4.03 -44.02
N ASP A 284 6.02 3.94 -44.33
CA ASP A 284 5.38 4.76 -45.37
C ASP A 284 5.48 6.25 -45.02
N GLU A 285 5.32 6.63 -43.74
CA GLU A 285 5.50 8.01 -43.27
C GLU A 285 6.94 8.50 -43.37
N ILE A 286 7.92 7.67 -42.97
CA ILE A 286 9.35 8.00 -43.08
C ILE A 286 9.72 8.28 -44.53
N ASP A 287 9.35 7.38 -45.44
CA ASP A 287 9.74 7.47 -46.84
C ASP A 287 9.00 8.58 -47.58
N SER A 288 7.68 8.73 -47.35
CA SER A 288 6.87 9.79 -47.97
C SER A 288 7.11 11.18 -47.36
N GLY A 289 7.55 11.25 -46.09
CA GLY A 289 7.66 12.50 -45.33
C GLY A 289 6.33 13.16 -44.98
N LYS A 290 5.21 12.42 -45.08
CA LYS A 290 3.86 12.87 -44.76
C LYS A 290 3.21 11.88 -43.80
N THR A 291 2.42 12.37 -42.86
CA THR A 291 1.53 11.52 -42.06
C THR A 291 0.52 10.86 -42.99
N VAL A 292 0.47 9.52 -42.98
CA VAL A 292 -0.44 8.75 -43.83
C VAL A 292 -1.69 8.42 -43.01
N PHE A 293 -2.77 9.16 -43.25
CA PHE A 293 -4.09 8.76 -42.76
C PHE A 293 -4.58 7.62 -43.66
N HIS A 294 -4.54 6.38 -43.18
CA HIS A 294 -5.26 5.30 -43.83
C HIS A 294 -6.75 5.61 -43.69
N VAL A 295 -7.36 6.03 -44.80
CA VAL A 295 -8.82 6.11 -44.92
C VAL A 295 -9.33 4.68 -44.73
N ASP A 296 -10.28 4.49 -43.82
CA ASP A 296 -10.92 3.19 -43.60
C ASP A 296 -11.30 2.61 -44.97
N ALA A 297 -10.74 1.46 -45.30
CA ALA A 297 -11.17 0.70 -46.46
C ALA A 297 -12.68 0.48 -46.31
N GLU A 298 -13.44 0.65 -47.40
CA GLU A 298 -14.89 0.46 -47.44
C GLU A 298 -15.34 -0.71 -46.55
N GLU A 299 -16.38 -0.47 -45.74
CA GLU A 299 -17.05 -1.47 -44.91
C GLU A 299 -17.30 -2.74 -45.75
N GLY A 300 -16.49 -3.79 -45.51
CA GLY A 300 -16.61 -5.08 -46.21
C GLY A 300 -15.30 -5.71 -46.69
N ALA A 301 -14.15 -5.03 -46.61
CA ALA A 301 -12.86 -5.59 -47.08
C ALA A 301 -12.04 -6.39 -46.05
N THR A 302 -12.42 -6.38 -44.76
CA THR A 302 -11.78 -7.19 -43.72
C THR A 302 -12.77 -8.25 -43.23
N ALA A 303 -12.45 -9.52 -43.47
CA ALA A 303 -13.19 -10.60 -42.84
C ALA A 303 -13.07 -10.47 -41.31
N PRO A 304 -14.10 -10.81 -40.52
CA PRO A 304 -13.99 -10.84 -39.07
C PRO A 304 -12.88 -11.82 -38.66
N GLY A 305 -11.74 -11.27 -38.21
CA GLY A 305 -10.49 -12.00 -37.96
C GLY A 305 -9.23 -11.37 -38.57
N ASP A 306 -9.38 -10.39 -39.47
CA ASP A 306 -8.30 -9.79 -40.27
C ASP A 306 -7.63 -8.55 -39.60
N VAL A 307 -7.58 -8.52 -38.27
CA VAL A 307 -6.65 -7.63 -37.55
C VAL A 307 -5.25 -8.23 -37.74
N GLY A 308 -4.57 -7.80 -38.80
CA GLY A 308 -3.25 -8.31 -39.17
C GLY A 308 -2.28 -8.27 -37.99
N PHE A 309 -1.97 -9.43 -37.41
CA PHE A 309 -1.04 -9.62 -36.27
C PHE A 309 0.44 -9.38 -36.62
N GLY A 310 0.71 -8.49 -37.60
CA GLY A 310 2.04 -8.16 -38.09
C GLY A 310 2.76 -9.33 -38.77
N THR A 311 4.07 -9.16 -38.96
CA THR A 311 4.96 -10.21 -39.49
C THR A 311 4.94 -11.45 -38.61
N ALA A 312 4.83 -11.26 -37.29
CA ALA A 312 4.78 -12.32 -36.29
C ALA A 312 3.57 -13.25 -36.45
N GLY A 313 2.39 -12.70 -36.69
CA GLY A 313 1.15 -13.45 -36.85
C GLY A 313 1.17 -14.45 -37.98
N ALA A 314 1.69 -14.00 -39.13
CA ALA A 314 1.79 -14.82 -40.33
C ALA A 314 2.60 -16.11 -40.10
N LEU A 315 3.65 -16.05 -39.30
CA LEU A 315 4.58 -17.17 -39.13
C LEU A 315 4.00 -18.38 -38.36
N ILE A 316 2.91 -18.18 -37.62
CA ILE A 316 2.31 -19.22 -36.77
C ILE A 316 0.82 -19.44 -37.08
N ALA A 317 0.34 -18.92 -38.21
CA ALA A 317 -1.06 -19.00 -38.59
C ALA A 317 -1.58 -20.45 -38.67
N ASN A 318 -0.71 -21.38 -39.05
CA ASN A 318 -1.02 -22.80 -39.27
C ASN A 318 -0.52 -23.72 -38.15
N ASP A 319 -0.13 -23.16 -37.00
CA ASP A 319 0.35 -23.94 -35.86
C ASP A 319 -0.81 -24.60 -35.11
N ASP A 320 -0.54 -25.76 -34.51
CA ASP A 320 -1.49 -26.52 -33.73
C ASP A 320 -1.81 -25.83 -32.40
N ARG A 321 -3.07 -25.45 -32.23
CA ARG A 321 -3.58 -24.77 -31.03
C ARG A 321 -4.08 -25.76 -29.96
N ASP A 322 -4.26 -27.03 -30.33
CA ASP A 322 -4.85 -28.08 -29.49
C ASP A 322 -3.79 -29.04 -28.93
N MET A 323 -2.54 -28.57 -28.83
CA MET A 323 -1.45 -29.33 -28.22
C MET A 323 -1.73 -29.61 -26.74
N THR A 324 -1.51 -30.85 -26.32
CA THR A 324 -1.74 -31.34 -24.95
C THR A 324 -0.63 -32.28 -24.51
N TRP A 325 -0.39 -32.37 -23.20
CA TRP A 325 0.63 -33.27 -22.64
C TRP A 325 0.35 -34.74 -22.99
N GLU A 326 -0.92 -35.15 -22.98
CA GLU A 326 -1.39 -36.52 -23.16
C GLU A 326 -1.32 -37.00 -24.61
N LYS A 327 -1.35 -36.09 -25.59
CA LYS A 327 -1.33 -36.44 -27.02
C LYS A 327 -0.01 -36.06 -27.69
N THR A 328 0.43 -34.83 -27.49
CA THR A 328 1.50 -34.24 -28.29
C THR A 328 2.88 -34.83 -27.97
N ILE A 329 3.20 -35.05 -26.70
CA ILE A 329 4.49 -35.63 -26.31
C ILE A 329 4.58 -37.12 -26.72
N PRO A 330 3.57 -37.98 -26.47
CA PRO A 330 3.57 -39.36 -26.96
C PRO A 330 3.67 -39.45 -28.49
N TRP A 331 2.94 -38.60 -29.22
CA TRP A 331 3.06 -38.52 -30.67
C TRP A 331 4.48 -38.17 -31.11
N LEU A 332 5.07 -37.10 -30.56
CA LEU A 332 6.42 -36.67 -30.94
C LEU A 332 7.46 -37.76 -30.63
N ARG A 333 7.35 -38.44 -29.49
CA ARG A 333 8.15 -39.62 -29.12
C ARG A 333 7.99 -40.79 -30.08
N SER A 334 6.80 -40.96 -30.68
CA SER A 334 6.54 -42.05 -31.65
C SER A 334 7.28 -41.84 -32.97
N ILE A 335 7.55 -40.58 -33.35
CA ILE A 335 8.11 -40.23 -34.66
C ILE A 335 9.60 -39.89 -34.63
N THR A 336 10.23 -39.70 -33.46
CA THR A 336 11.68 -39.45 -33.39
C THR A 336 12.33 -40.09 -32.15
N LYS A 337 13.63 -40.35 -32.25
CA LYS A 337 14.48 -40.79 -31.12
C LYS A 337 15.37 -39.67 -30.58
N LEU A 338 15.35 -38.50 -31.22
CA LEU A 338 16.09 -37.34 -30.75
C LEU A 338 15.55 -36.90 -29.37
N PRO A 339 16.42 -36.38 -28.48
CA PRO A 339 15.99 -35.73 -27.25
C PRO A 339 14.93 -34.66 -27.49
N ILE A 340 13.91 -34.64 -26.65
CA ILE A 340 12.81 -33.68 -26.68
C ILE A 340 13.00 -32.69 -25.53
N VAL A 341 12.92 -31.41 -25.85
CA VAL A 341 12.88 -30.32 -24.86
C VAL A 341 11.59 -29.54 -25.05
N VAL A 342 10.84 -29.30 -23.96
CA VAL A 342 9.62 -28.48 -24.04
C VAL A 342 9.99 -27.03 -23.75
N LYS A 343 9.85 -26.17 -24.76
CA LYS A 343 10.17 -24.74 -24.71
C LYS A 343 8.92 -23.91 -24.47
N GLY A 344 8.97 -23.03 -23.47
CA GLY A 344 7.86 -22.13 -23.14
C GLY A 344 7.19 -22.43 -21.80
N ILE A 345 7.88 -23.17 -20.92
CA ILE A 345 7.40 -23.43 -19.57
C ILE A 345 7.39 -22.12 -18.77
N GLN A 346 6.24 -21.78 -18.19
CA GLN A 346 6.04 -20.53 -17.44
C GLN A 346 5.59 -20.78 -15.99
N THR A 347 5.31 -22.03 -15.62
CA THR A 347 4.84 -22.41 -14.29
C THR A 347 5.64 -23.59 -13.73
N VAL A 348 5.58 -23.79 -12.42
CA VAL A 348 6.21 -24.97 -11.77
C VAL A 348 5.42 -26.23 -12.09
N GLU A 349 4.11 -26.09 -12.20
CA GLU A 349 3.15 -27.13 -12.48
C GLU A 349 3.43 -27.78 -13.84
N ASP A 350 3.66 -26.97 -14.88
CA ASP A 350 4.01 -27.47 -16.21
C ASP A 350 5.40 -28.10 -16.27
N ALA A 351 6.35 -27.60 -15.46
CA ALA A 351 7.68 -28.23 -15.33
C ALA A 351 7.59 -29.64 -14.74
N VAL A 352 6.65 -29.86 -13.81
CA VAL A 352 6.38 -31.18 -13.22
C VAL A 352 5.75 -32.11 -14.24
N LEU A 353 4.75 -31.64 -14.99
CA LEU A 353 4.12 -32.42 -16.06
C LEU A 353 5.15 -32.85 -17.11
N ALA A 354 6.02 -31.94 -17.54
CA ALA A 354 7.12 -32.27 -18.44
C ALA A 354 8.00 -33.39 -17.88
N ALA A 355 8.41 -33.30 -16.61
CA ALA A 355 9.22 -34.33 -15.97
C ALA A 355 8.51 -35.69 -15.89
N GLU A 356 7.19 -35.71 -15.72
CA GLU A 356 6.37 -36.94 -15.69
C GLU A 356 6.26 -37.60 -17.08
N THR A 357 6.30 -36.82 -18.16
CA THR A 357 6.33 -37.37 -19.53
C THR A 357 7.69 -37.96 -19.93
N GLY A 358 8.73 -37.74 -19.13
CA GLY A 358 10.08 -38.26 -19.39
C GLY A 358 10.80 -37.60 -20.57
N VAL A 359 10.50 -36.33 -20.88
CA VAL A 359 11.31 -35.53 -21.83
C VAL A 359 12.69 -35.22 -21.25
N GLU A 360 13.70 -35.06 -22.10
CA GLU A 360 15.09 -34.83 -21.67
C GLU A 360 15.34 -33.44 -21.10
N GLY A 361 14.48 -32.46 -21.38
CA GLY A 361 14.62 -31.14 -20.80
C GLY A 361 13.40 -30.23 -20.92
N ILE A 362 13.49 -29.10 -20.25
CA ILE A 362 12.56 -27.97 -20.38
C ILE A 362 13.32 -26.67 -20.58
N LEU A 363 12.72 -25.74 -21.32
CA LEU A 363 13.18 -24.36 -21.39
C LEU A 363 12.12 -23.45 -20.79
N ILE A 364 12.44 -22.91 -19.62
CA ILE A 364 11.63 -21.91 -18.92
C ILE A 364 11.75 -20.60 -19.71
N SER A 365 10.64 -20.18 -20.31
CA SER A 365 10.62 -19.10 -21.29
C SER A 365 9.21 -18.54 -21.41
N ASN A 366 9.13 -17.23 -21.63
CA ASN A 366 7.91 -16.53 -22.07
C ASN A 366 8.13 -15.89 -23.45
N HIS A 367 8.94 -16.58 -24.28
CA HIS A 367 9.31 -16.14 -25.62
C HIS A 367 10.03 -14.77 -25.67
N GLY A 368 10.72 -14.40 -24.59
CA GLY A 368 11.36 -13.09 -24.46
C GLY A 368 10.37 -11.92 -24.39
N GLY A 369 9.20 -12.15 -23.79
CA GLY A 369 8.12 -11.16 -23.62
C GLY A 369 7.30 -10.90 -24.89
N ARG A 370 7.30 -11.83 -25.84
CA ARG A 370 6.69 -11.68 -27.17
C ARG A 370 5.33 -12.34 -27.33
N GLN A 371 4.80 -12.92 -26.25
CA GLN A 371 3.58 -13.74 -26.21
C GLN A 371 2.59 -13.19 -25.16
N LEU A 372 2.44 -13.84 -24.00
CA LEU A 372 1.56 -13.34 -22.92
C LEU A 372 2.25 -12.20 -22.13
N ASP A 373 1.68 -11.00 -22.16
CA ASP A 373 2.14 -9.92 -21.26
C ASP A 373 1.65 -10.18 -19.82
N TYR A 374 2.38 -9.68 -18.82
CA TYR A 374 2.26 -10.07 -17.41
C TYR A 374 2.59 -11.55 -17.08
N SER A 375 3.28 -12.25 -17.98
CA SER A 375 3.90 -13.53 -17.66
C SER A 375 5.03 -13.35 -16.63
N PHE A 376 5.20 -14.32 -15.73
CA PHE A 376 6.29 -14.28 -14.76
C PHE A 376 7.66 -14.26 -15.45
N PRO A 377 8.64 -13.51 -14.92
CA PRO A 377 10.02 -13.61 -15.38
C PRO A 377 10.54 -15.04 -15.27
N PRO A 378 11.20 -15.59 -16.31
CA PRO A 378 11.70 -16.96 -16.31
C PRO A 378 12.64 -17.25 -15.13
N LEU A 379 13.40 -16.26 -14.66
CA LEU A 379 14.29 -16.41 -13.51
C LEU A 379 13.52 -16.65 -12.20
N GLU A 380 12.37 -16.01 -12.04
CA GLU A 380 11.52 -16.23 -10.87
C GLU A 380 10.82 -17.58 -10.92
N VAL A 381 10.40 -18.02 -12.12
CA VAL A 381 9.86 -19.37 -12.33
C VAL A 381 10.93 -20.42 -12.00
N LEU A 382 12.18 -20.22 -12.46
CA LEU A 382 13.31 -21.08 -12.11
C LEU A 382 13.57 -21.12 -10.60
N HIS A 383 13.55 -19.96 -9.93
CA HIS A 383 13.68 -19.89 -8.48
C HIS A 383 12.55 -20.64 -7.75
N ARG A 384 11.30 -20.48 -8.19
CA ARG A 384 10.13 -21.19 -7.64
C ARG A 384 10.24 -22.69 -7.86
N LEU A 385 10.68 -23.12 -9.04
CA LEU A 385 10.90 -24.53 -9.37
C LEU A 385 11.94 -25.14 -8.43
N ARG A 386 13.11 -24.50 -8.30
CA ARG A 386 14.18 -24.92 -7.39
C ARG A 386 13.72 -25.03 -5.94
N LYS A 387 12.85 -24.12 -5.49
CA LYS A 387 12.33 -24.11 -4.12
C LYS A 387 11.23 -25.14 -3.87
N ARG A 388 10.29 -25.28 -4.80
CA ARG A 388 9.06 -26.07 -4.62
C ARG A 388 9.22 -27.53 -5.06
N ARG A 389 9.99 -27.79 -6.11
CA ARG A 389 10.14 -29.09 -6.77
C ARG A 389 11.58 -29.32 -7.23
N PRO A 390 12.55 -29.38 -6.28
CA PRO A 390 13.95 -29.65 -6.61
C PRO A 390 14.15 -31.01 -7.31
N ASP A 391 13.24 -31.97 -7.10
CA ASP A 391 13.24 -33.30 -7.74
C ASP A 391 13.12 -33.25 -9.27
N VAL A 392 12.62 -32.15 -9.85
CA VAL A 392 12.54 -31.98 -11.31
C VAL A 392 13.94 -31.90 -11.94
N PHE A 393 14.90 -31.29 -11.24
CA PHE A 393 16.28 -31.16 -11.74
C PHE A 393 17.05 -32.48 -11.75
N ASP A 394 16.57 -33.50 -11.05
CA ASP A 394 17.14 -34.85 -11.06
C ASP A 394 16.58 -35.70 -12.23
N LYS A 395 15.50 -35.26 -12.86
CA LYS A 395 14.79 -36.00 -13.91
C LYS A 395 15.10 -35.52 -15.33
N LEU A 396 15.39 -34.23 -15.49
CA LEU A 396 15.61 -33.61 -16.80
C LEU A 396 16.54 -32.38 -16.72
N GLU A 397 17.08 -31.95 -17.86
CA GLU A 397 17.86 -30.71 -17.94
C GLU A 397 16.93 -29.49 -17.97
N VAL A 398 17.19 -28.50 -17.11
CA VAL A 398 16.40 -27.25 -17.05
C VAL A 398 17.18 -26.11 -17.69
N TYR A 399 16.63 -25.47 -18.70
CA TYR A 399 17.19 -24.28 -19.35
C TYR A 399 16.31 -23.06 -19.10
N ILE A 400 16.86 -21.88 -19.36
CA ILE A 400 16.15 -20.61 -19.24
C ILE A 400 16.56 -19.64 -20.35
N ASP A 401 15.61 -18.86 -20.86
CA ASP A 401 15.91 -17.68 -21.69
C ASP A 401 15.08 -16.46 -21.24
N GLY A 402 15.30 -15.32 -21.89
CA GLY A 402 14.56 -14.07 -21.64
C GLY A 402 15.23 -13.12 -20.65
N GLY A 403 15.61 -11.93 -21.12
CA GLY A 403 16.13 -10.84 -20.27
C GLY A 403 17.60 -10.94 -19.84
N ILE A 404 18.35 -11.92 -20.33
CA ILE A 404 19.79 -12.05 -20.05
C ILE A 404 20.59 -11.00 -20.84
N GLU A 405 21.31 -10.13 -20.13
CA GLU A 405 22.10 -9.04 -20.74
C GLU A 405 23.59 -9.08 -20.34
N ARG A 406 23.95 -9.82 -19.29
CA ARG A 406 25.31 -9.93 -18.76
C ARG A 406 25.69 -11.37 -18.42
N GLY A 407 27.00 -11.64 -18.38
CA GLY A 407 27.54 -12.90 -17.86
C GLY A 407 27.16 -13.17 -16.39
N THR A 408 26.92 -12.13 -15.59
CA THR A 408 26.38 -12.29 -14.23
C THR A 408 24.96 -12.85 -14.22
N ASP A 409 24.15 -12.56 -15.23
CA ASP A 409 22.78 -13.08 -15.33
C ASP A 409 22.82 -14.58 -15.63
N VAL A 410 23.74 -14.99 -16.51
CA VAL A 410 24.07 -16.40 -16.74
C VAL A 410 24.42 -17.10 -15.42
N VAL A 411 25.39 -16.56 -14.67
CA VAL A 411 25.84 -17.17 -13.40
C VAL A 411 24.70 -17.25 -12.37
N LYS A 412 23.81 -16.25 -12.27
CA LYS A 412 22.63 -16.31 -11.39
C LYS A 412 21.70 -17.47 -11.74
N ALA A 413 21.40 -17.64 -13.03
CA ALA A 413 20.58 -18.75 -13.51
C ALA A 413 21.22 -20.11 -13.20
N LEU A 414 22.54 -20.24 -13.39
CA LEU A 414 23.28 -21.46 -13.06
C LEU A 414 23.29 -21.76 -11.56
N CYS A 415 23.42 -20.74 -10.70
CA CYS A 415 23.29 -20.92 -9.25
C CYS A 415 21.92 -21.49 -8.87
N LEU A 416 20.84 -21.06 -9.53
CA LEU A 416 19.50 -21.63 -9.33
C LEU A 416 19.32 -23.01 -9.98
N GLY A 417 20.33 -23.45 -10.73
CA GLY A 417 20.49 -24.78 -11.30
C GLY A 417 19.90 -24.96 -12.68
N ALA A 418 19.80 -23.88 -13.48
CA ALA A 418 19.73 -24.03 -14.91
C ALA A 418 21.02 -24.71 -15.43
N LYS A 419 20.90 -25.55 -16.47
CA LYS A 419 22.02 -26.23 -17.12
C LYS A 419 22.77 -25.30 -18.08
N ALA A 420 22.03 -24.45 -18.79
CA ALA A 420 22.53 -23.42 -19.69
C ALA A 420 21.44 -22.35 -19.92
N VAL A 421 21.83 -21.19 -20.45
CA VAL A 421 20.90 -20.10 -20.78
C VAL A 421 20.85 -19.82 -22.29
N GLY A 422 19.65 -19.54 -22.80
CA GLY A 422 19.42 -19.19 -24.20
C GLY A 422 19.40 -17.68 -24.41
N LEU A 423 20.05 -17.19 -25.46
CA LEU A 423 19.97 -15.79 -25.87
C LEU A 423 19.45 -15.70 -27.31
N GLY A 424 18.42 -14.87 -27.54
CA GLY A 424 17.86 -14.59 -28.87
C GLY A 424 18.33 -13.24 -29.42
N ARG A 425 17.71 -12.15 -28.95
CA ARG A 425 17.97 -10.78 -29.42
C ARG A 425 19.46 -10.39 -29.46
N PRO A 426 20.30 -10.68 -28.44
CA PRO A 426 21.73 -10.33 -28.51
C PRO A 426 22.45 -10.92 -29.72
N PHE A 427 22.16 -12.18 -30.07
CA PHE A 427 22.72 -12.85 -31.23
C PHE A 427 22.18 -12.32 -32.56
N LEU A 428 20.88 -12.01 -32.62
CA LEU A 428 20.27 -11.34 -33.78
C LEU A 428 20.90 -9.96 -34.02
N TYR A 429 21.14 -9.19 -32.96
CA TYR A 429 21.80 -7.89 -33.04
C TYR A 429 23.25 -8.03 -33.47
N ALA A 430 23.98 -9.00 -32.91
CA ALA A 430 25.37 -9.25 -33.25
C ALA A 430 25.57 -9.62 -34.72
N GLN A 431 24.77 -10.56 -35.25
CA GLN A 431 24.85 -10.94 -36.66
C GLN A 431 24.43 -9.79 -37.57
N SER A 432 23.42 -9.00 -37.17
CA SER A 432 22.95 -7.85 -37.96
C SER A 432 23.99 -6.73 -38.00
N ALA A 433 24.72 -6.52 -36.90
CA ALA A 433 25.67 -5.43 -36.78
C ALA A 433 27.01 -5.73 -37.44
N TYR A 434 27.53 -6.96 -37.30
CA TYR A 434 28.88 -7.31 -37.74
C TYR A 434 29.01 -8.71 -38.36
N GLY A 435 27.91 -9.43 -38.63
CA GLY A 435 27.94 -10.79 -39.17
C GLY A 435 28.61 -11.78 -38.22
N VAL A 436 29.35 -12.76 -38.76
CA VAL A 436 30.08 -13.78 -37.99
C VAL A 436 31.01 -13.17 -36.91
N PRO A 437 31.85 -12.15 -37.21
CA PRO A 437 32.66 -11.50 -36.18
C PRO A 437 31.85 -10.95 -35.00
N GLY A 438 30.65 -10.42 -35.25
CA GLY A 438 29.76 -9.94 -34.19
C GLY A 438 29.33 -11.06 -33.25
N VAL A 439 28.93 -12.21 -33.82
CA VAL A 439 28.53 -13.40 -33.06
C VAL A 439 29.68 -13.88 -32.18
N VAL A 440 30.88 -14.02 -32.75
CA VAL A 440 32.10 -14.39 -32.00
C VAL A 440 32.38 -13.41 -30.87
N LYS A 441 32.25 -12.09 -31.15
CA LYS A 441 32.53 -11.04 -30.17
C LYS A 441 31.63 -11.10 -28.95
N ILE A 442 30.33 -11.34 -29.11
CA ILE A 442 29.42 -11.42 -27.96
C ILE A 442 29.66 -12.68 -27.12
N VAL A 443 30.07 -13.79 -27.74
CA VAL A 443 30.48 -14.99 -27.00
C VAL A 443 31.73 -14.72 -26.18
N GLN A 444 32.74 -14.05 -26.74
CA GLN A 444 33.94 -13.63 -26.00
C GLN A 444 33.63 -12.67 -24.84
N ILE A 445 32.69 -11.74 -25.04
CA ILE A 445 32.23 -10.83 -23.97
C ILE A 445 31.59 -11.64 -22.84
N LEU A 446 30.67 -12.55 -23.17
CA LEU A 446 29.98 -13.39 -22.19
C LEU A 446 30.96 -14.32 -21.47
N GLU A 447 31.87 -14.98 -22.19
CA GLU A 447 32.92 -15.82 -21.61
C GLU A 447 33.74 -15.05 -20.57
N ARG A 448 34.23 -13.86 -20.94
CA ARG A 448 34.97 -12.99 -20.01
C ARG A 448 34.14 -12.61 -18.79
N GLU A 449 32.88 -12.21 -18.98
CA GLU A 449 31.99 -11.80 -17.89
C GLU A 449 31.64 -12.98 -16.96
N ILE A 450 31.34 -14.17 -17.51
CA ILE A 450 31.06 -15.41 -16.78
C ILE A 450 32.28 -15.84 -15.97
N LEU A 451 33.46 -15.93 -16.61
CA LEU A 451 34.72 -16.27 -15.93
C LEU A 451 35.04 -15.30 -14.79
N THR A 452 34.82 -14.01 -15.01
CA THR A 452 35.05 -12.99 -13.98
C THR A 452 34.10 -13.19 -12.81
N ALA A 453 32.80 -13.38 -13.08
CA ALA A 453 31.79 -13.61 -12.07
C ALA A 453 32.05 -14.90 -11.27
N MET A 454 32.36 -16.02 -11.94
CA MET A 454 32.70 -17.30 -11.28
C MET A 454 33.90 -17.15 -10.36
N ARG A 455 35.00 -16.53 -10.83
CA ARG A 455 36.19 -16.30 -10.00
C ARG A 455 35.89 -15.43 -8.78
N LEU A 456 35.16 -14.33 -8.96
CA LEU A 456 34.78 -13.43 -7.86
C LEU A 456 33.81 -14.09 -6.87
N LEU A 457 32.99 -15.02 -7.34
CA LEU A 457 32.08 -15.81 -6.50
C LEU A 457 32.82 -16.94 -5.74
N GLY A 458 34.04 -17.26 -6.17
CA GLY A 458 34.83 -18.34 -5.59
C GLY A 458 34.46 -19.72 -6.15
N ALA A 459 34.08 -19.77 -7.43
CA ALA A 459 33.77 -20.97 -8.20
C ALA A 459 34.85 -21.20 -9.28
N THR A 460 35.19 -22.46 -9.53
CA THR A 460 36.20 -22.88 -10.51
C THR A 460 35.61 -23.66 -11.68
N CYS A 461 34.42 -24.24 -11.52
CA CYS A 461 33.64 -24.84 -12.60
C CYS A 461 32.15 -24.56 -12.43
N VAL A 462 31.33 -24.88 -13.44
CA VAL A 462 29.88 -24.62 -13.38
C VAL A 462 29.19 -25.41 -12.27
N GLU A 463 29.72 -26.59 -11.91
CA GLU A 463 29.19 -27.44 -10.83
C GLU A 463 29.37 -26.83 -9.44
N ASP A 464 30.31 -25.91 -9.27
CA ASP A 464 30.53 -25.19 -8.00
C ASP A 464 29.39 -24.18 -7.71
N LEU A 465 28.64 -23.76 -8.74
CA LEU A 465 27.58 -22.76 -8.62
C LEU A 465 26.36 -23.37 -7.93
N LYS A 466 26.05 -22.91 -6.72
CA LYS A 466 24.96 -23.44 -5.88
C LYS A 466 23.90 -22.37 -5.57
N PRO A 467 22.66 -22.76 -5.23
CA PRO A 467 21.58 -21.80 -4.96
C PRO A 467 21.90 -20.79 -3.86
N GLU A 468 22.67 -21.18 -2.84
CA GLU A 468 23.04 -20.30 -1.72
C GLU A 468 23.98 -19.17 -2.14
N MET A 469 24.61 -19.28 -3.31
CA MET A 469 25.50 -18.26 -3.87
C MET A 469 24.74 -17.14 -4.55
N SER A 470 23.46 -17.33 -4.91
CA SER A 470 22.61 -16.28 -5.45
C SER A 470 21.17 -16.38 -4.96
N PRO A 471 20.91 -16.10 -3.67
CA PRO A 471 19.55 -16.08 -3.16
C PRO A 471 18.76 -14.91 -3.77
N LEU A 472 17.44 -15.09 -3.86
CA LEU A 472 16.53 -13.99 -4.09
C LEU A 472 16.73 -12.97 -2.96
N PHE A 473 17.13 -11.75 -3.32
CA PHE A 473 17.14 -10.61 -2.43
C PHE A 473 15.70 -10.30 -2.08
N THR A 474 15.24 -10.92 -1.00
CA THR A 474 14.16 -10.38 -0.24
C THR A 474 14.70 -9.06 0.29
N GLN A 475 14.21 -7.93 -0.25
CA GLN A 475 14.13 -6.74 0.59
C GLN A 475 13.55 -7.26 1.89
N MET A 476 14.30 -7.13 2.98
CA MET A 476 13.66 -7.17 4.28
C MET A 476 12.58 -6.10 4.17
N ALA A 477 11.33 -6.49 3.86
CA ALA A 477 10.18 -5.75 4.35
C ALA A 477 10.53 -5.63 5.83
N PRO A 478 10.87 -4.43 6.31
CA PRO A 478 11.59 -4.33 7.54
C PRO A 478 10.62 -4.92 8.54
N LYS A 479 10.99 -6.02 9.20
CA LYS A 479 10.14 -6.66 10.22
C LYS A 479 9.62 -5.62 11.22
N PHE A 480 10.32 -4.49 11.33
CA PHE A 480 9.84 -3.22 11.88
C PHE A 480 8.46 -2.77 11.40
N LEU A 481 8.17 -2.58 10.11
CA LEU A 481 6.86 -2.13 9.62
C LEU A 481 5.74 -3.14 9.90
N GLU A 482 6.01 -4.45 9.79
CA GLU A 482 5.04 -5.47 10.22
C GLU A 482 4.82 -5.46 11.74
N ARG A 483 5.90 -5.30 12.54
CA ARG A 483 5.81 -5.15 13.99
C ARG A 483 5.12 -3.86 14.42
N VAL A 484 5.31 -2.77 13.67
CA VAL A 484 4.66 -1.47 13.88
C VAL A 484 3.18 -1.60 13.52
N ARG A 485 2.84 -2.23 12.39
CA ARG A 485 1.45 -2.50 12.01
C ARG A 485 0.76 -3.40 13.03
N LEU A 486 1.42 -4.47 13.48
CA LEU A 486 0.92 -5.35 14.53
C LEU A 486 0.77 -4.60 15.86
N GLY A 487 1.74 -3.75 16.21
CA GLY A 487 1.66 -2.88 17.39
C GLY A 487 0.49 -1.91 17.34
N LEU A 488 0.24 -1.27 16.20
CA LEU A 488 -0.89 -0.38 15.99
C LEU A 488 -2.23 -1.14 16.06
N VAL A 489 -2.31 -2.35 15.51
CA VAL A 489 -3.51 -3.19 15.59
C VAL A 489 -3.77 -3.65 17.03
N ILE A 490 -2.73 -4.07 17.77
CA ILE A 490 -2.86 -4.46 19.17
C ILE A 490 -3.29 -3.26 20.03
N PHE A 491 -2.64 -2.11 19.85
CA PHE A 491 -2.97 -0.89 20.60
C PHE A 491 -4.38 -0.40 20.29
N GLY A 492 -4.78 -0.43 19.01
CA GLY A 492 -6.15 -0.14 18.59
C GLY A 492 -7.17 -1.12 19.19
N GLY A 493 -6.86 -2.42 19.21
CA GLY A 493 -7.71 -3.45 19.82
C GLY A 493 -7.87 -3.28 21.33
N ILE A 494 -6.78 -2.95 22.05
CA ILE A 494 -6.82 -2.65 23.49
C ILE A 494 -7.68 -1.42 23.75
N TYR A 495 -7.49 -0.34 22.98
CA TYR A 495 -8.26 0.89 23.11
C TYR A 495 -9.77 0.66 22.90
N VAL A 496 -10.16 -0.02 21.81
CA VAL A 496 -11.58 -0.37 21.56
C VAL A 496 -12.14 -1.24 22.67
N SER A 497 -11.36 -2.20 23.18
CA SER A 497 -11.80 -3.05 24.30
C SER A 497 -12.01 -2.24 25.58
N LEU A 498 -11.09 -1.33 25.92
CA LEU A 498 -11.21 -0.46 27.10
C LEU A 498 -12.43 0.44 27.02
N VAL A 499 -12.68 1.08 25.87
CA VAL A 499 -13.89 1.90 25.71
C VAL A 499 -15.15 1.04 25.68
N GLY A 500 -15.10 -0.17 25.09
CA GLY A 500 -16.18 -1.15 25.16
C GLY A 500 -16.54 -1.54 26.60
N LEU A 501 -15.54 -1.71 27.48
CA LEU A 501 -15.80 -1.97 28.90
C LEU A 501 -16.54 -0.81 29.58
N LEU A 502 -16.34 0.44 29.15
CA LEU A 502 -17.12 1.59 29.63
C LEU A 502 -18.59 1.56 29.22
N THR A 503 -19.05 0.58 28.44
CA THR A 503 -20.49 0.36 28.21
C THR A 503 -21.13 -0.54 29.28
N ILE A 504 -20.32 -1.15 30.16
CA ILE A 504 -20.77 -2.09 31.19
C ILE A 504 -20.92 -1.35 32.54
N PRO A 505 -22.08 -1.44 33.22
CA PRO A 505 -22.37 -0.74 34.49
C PRO A 505 -21.27 -0.82 35.55
N PHE A 506 -20.71 -2.01 35.71
CA PHE A 506 -19.67 -2.29 36.69
C PHE A 506 -18.44 -1.43 36.44
N PHE A 507 -17.89 -1.45 35.22
CA PHE A 507 -16.68 -0.71 34.87
C PHE A 507 -16.92 0.80 34.80
N GLN A 508 -18.10 1.24 34.34
CA GLN A 508 -18.49 2.66 34.40
C GLN A 508 -18.42 3.21 35.82
N SER A 509 -19.07 2.53 36.77
CA SER A 509 -19.12 2.99 38.16
C SER A 509 -17.72 3.04 38.78
N HIS A 510 -16.88 2.03 38.53
CA HIS A 510 -15.50 2.02 39.04
C HIS A 510 -14.63 3.12 38.42
N THR A 511 -14.91 3.53 37.18
CA THR A 511 -14.17 4.59 36.49
C THR A 511 -14.60 5.98 36.95
N ILE A 512 -15.91 6.22 37.05
CA ILE A 512 -16.48 7.53 37.42
C ILE A 512 -16.14 7.88 38.87
N TYR A 513 -16.42 6.96 39.80
CA TYR A 513 -16.22 7.21 41.23
C TYR A 513 -14.78 7.03 41.65
N PHE A 514 -14.09 6.07 41.04
CA PHE A 514 -12.72 5.67 41.37
C PHE A 514 -12.45 5.49 42.87
N ASN A 515 -13.50 5.11 43.61
CA ASN A 515 -13.56 5.06 45.07
C ASN A 515 -12.71 3.94 45.69
N ALA A 516 -12.25 2.99 44.87
CA ALA A 516 -11.28 1.98 45.28
C ALA A 516 -9.90 2.58 45.60
N VAL A 517 -9.55 3.74 45.01
CA VAL A 517 -8.29 4.43 45.26
C VAL A 517 -8.40 5.28 46.52
N ARG A 518 -8.11 4.67 47.67
CA ARG A 518 -8.21 5.29 48.99
C ARG A 518 -6.94 6.04 49.36
N LEU A 519 -6.70 7.18 48.72
CA LEU A 519 -5.60 8.08 49.06
C LEU A 519 -6.00 9.06 50.19
N PRO A 520 -5.15 9.28 51.21
CA PRO A 520 -3.92 8.54 51.51
C PRO A 520 -4.21 7.09 51.94
N PHE A 521 -3.34 6.16 51.53
CA PHE A 521 -3.52 4.74 51.86
C PHE A 521 -3.52 4.53 53.38
N ASN A 522 -4.44 3.70 53.87
CA ASN A 522 -4.63 3.41 55.31
C ASN A 522 -4.89 4.67 56.15
N ALA A 523 -5.71 5.60 55.63
CA ALA A 523 -6.09 6.81 56.34
C ALA A 523 -6.64 6.53 57.76
N LYS A 524 -6.21 7.36 58.73
CA LYS A 524 -6.58 7.35 60.13
C LYS A 524 -7.46 8.55 60.43
N PHE A 525 -8.75 8.40 60.15
CA PHE A 525 -9.70 9.51 60.22
C PHE A 525 -9.98 10.02 61.64
N ASP A 526 -9.64 9.22 62.65
CA ASP A 526 -9.68 9.54 64.08
C ASP A 526 -8.53 10.45 64.53
N THR A 527 -7.46 10.61 63.72
CA THR A 527 -6.32 11.48 64.02
C THR A 527 -6.11 12.54 62.91
N PRO A 528 -7.03 13.50 62.75
CA PRO A 528 -6.98 14.53 61.70
C PRO A 528 -5.69 15.37 61.73
N GLU A 529 -5.01 15.45 62.87
CA GLU A 529 -3.76 16.19 63.08
C GLU A 529 -2.62 15.65 62.22
N LYS A 530 -2.63 14.34 61.91
CA LYS A 530 -1.64 13.73 61.01
C LYS A 530 -1.67 14.28 59.59
N TYR A 531 -2.77 14.93 59.22
CA TYR A 531 -2.98 15.52 57.90
C TYR A 531 -2.77 17.03 57.90
N GLY A 532 -2.36 17.63 59.03
CA GLY A 532 -2.04 19.05 59.15
C GLY A 532 -3.15 19.91 59.79
N LEU A 533 -4.22 19.30 60.30
CA LEU A 533 -5.24 20.03 61.07
C LEU A 533 -4.79 20.25 62.52
N ALA A 534 -5.31 21.29 63.18
CA ALA A 534 -4.93 21.61 64.56
C ALA A 534 -5.51 20.57 65.55
N PRO A 535 -4.83 20.31 66.69
CA PRO A 535 -5.30 19.35 67.70
C PRO A 535 -6.72 19.62 68.17
N ASN A 536 -7.58 18.60 68.16
CA ASN A 536 -8.99 18.72 68.59
C ASN A 536 -9.80 19.84 67.90
N LYS A 537 -9.36 20.33 66.73
CA LYS A 537 -10.13 21.26 65.89
C LYS A 537 -11.18 20.55 65.03
N THR A 538 -11.01 19.25 64.82
CA THR A 538 -11.83 18.45 63.90
C THR A 538 -12.51 17.30 64.63
N LEU A 539 -13.84 17.25 64.56
CA LEU A 539 -14.65 16.13 65.03
C LEU A 539 -14.77 15.10 63.90
N ASN A 540 -14.28 13.88 64.15
CA ASN A 540 -14.58 12.74 63.29
C ASN A 540 -15.89 12.09 63.73
N LEU A 541 -16.86 11.98 62.81
CA LEU A 541 -18.20 11.49 63.10
C LEU A 541 -18.73 10.56 62.01
N LYS A 542 -19.80 9.84 62.35
CA LYS A 542 -20.52 8.94 61.44
C LYS A 542 -21.96 9.41 61.26
N LEU A 543 -22.35 9.63 60.01
CA LEU A 543 -23.73 10.00 59.65
C LEU A 543 -24.47 8.77 59.13
N ARG A 544 -25.69 8.52 59.61
CA ARG A 544 -26.51 7.43 59.11
C ARG A 544 -27.54 7.98 58.12
N THR A 545 -27.54 7.43 56.91
CA THR A 545 -28.48 7.82 55.85
C THR A 545 -29.85 7.16 56.05
N PRO A 546 -30.92 7.70 55.43
CA PRO A 546 -32.26 7.10 55.47
C PRO A 546 -32.32 5.67 54.92
N ASP A 547 -31.43 5.32 53.99
CA ASP A 547 -31.29 3.98 53.42
C ASP A 547 -30.25 3.10 54.17
N ASN A 548 -29.92 3.49 55.41
CA ASN A 548 -29.14 2.72 56.38
C ASN A 548 -27.64 2.53 56.05
N GLU A 549 -27.08 3.37 55.18
CA GLU A 549 -25.64 3.48 54.99
C GLU A 549 -25.02 4.39 56.07
N VAL A 550 -23.72 4.19 56.33
CA VAL A 550 -22.95 4.95 57.31
C VAL A 550 -21.85 5.71 56.59
N LEU A 551 -21.90 7.04 56.68
CA LEU A 551 -20.94 7.95 56.06
C LEU A 551 -19.89 8.40 57.08
N GLY A 552 -18.62 8.38 56.69
CA GLY A 552 -17.55 9.06 57.42
C GLY A 552 -17.57 10.56 57.15
N ALA A 553 -17.47 11.37 58.20
CA ALA A 553 -17.49 12.81 58.08
C ALA A 553 -16.50 13.48 59.05
N TRP A 554 -16.00 14.64 58.64
CA TRP A 554 -15.21 15.55 59.45
C TRP A 554 -15.95 16.88 59.58
N PHE A 555 -16.19 17.31 60.82
CA PHE A 555 -16.63 18.67 61.13
C PHE A 555 -15.45 19.45 61.70
N ILE A 556 -15.04 20.51 61.02
CA ILE A 556 -13.84 21.29 61.30
C ILE A 556 -14.29 22.68 61.75
N LEU A 557 -13.88 23.07 62.96
CA LEU A 557 -14.19 24.40 63.49
C LEU A 557 -13.52 25.49 62.67
N SER A 558 -14.17 26.64 62.51
CA SER A 558 -13.52 27.83 61.95
C SER A 558 -12.34 28.26 62.83
N ASP A 559 -11.29 28.82 62.23
CA ASP A 559 -10.16 29.34 63.02
C ASP A 559 -10.61 30.48 63.94
N HIS A 560 -11.56 31.30 63.48
CA HIS A 560 -12.11 32.42 64.23
C HIS A 560 -12.87 31.98 65.49
N TYR A 561 -13.48 30.80 65.48
CA TYR A 561 -14.10 30.21 66.67
C TYR A 561 -13.05 29.51 67.53
N TYR A 562 -12.25 28.63 66.92
CA TYR A 562 -11.26 27.78 67.60
C TYR A 562 -10.21 28.61 68.37
N GLN A 563 -9.71 29.71 67.78
CA GLN A 563 -8.70 30.56 68.41
C GLN A 563 -9.25 31.43 69.56
N LYS A 564 -10.57 31.57 69.69
CA LYS A 564 -11.21 32.29 70.82
C LYS A 564 -11.45 31.41 72.04
N LEU A 565 -11.29 30.09 71.90
CA LEU A 565 -11.41 29.17 73.02
C LEU A 565 -10.24 29.41 74.00
N PRO A 566 -10.48 29.42 75.31
CA PRO A 566 -9.44 29.69 76.31
C PRO A 566 -8.35 28.61 76.34
N GLU A 567 -8.68 27.39 75.90
CA GLU A 567 -7.79 26.24 75.80
C GLU A 567 -8.19 25.35 74.61
N ILE A 568 -7.32 24.42 74.22
CA ILE A 568 -7.61 23.43 73.19
C ILE A 568 -8.78 22.55 73.70
N PRO A 569 -9.90 22.45 72.97
CA PRO A 569 -11.09 21.76 73.46
C PRO A 569 -10.80 20.28 73.70
N SER A 570 -11.18 19.77 74.88
CA SER A 570 -11.03 18.35 75.21
C SER A 570 -12.19 17.50 74.66
N GLN A 571 -13.38 18.09 74.52
CA GLN A 571 -14.58 17.47 73.95
C GLN A 571 -15.13 18.33 72.81
N ILE A 572 -14.59 18.18 71.60
CA ILE A 572 -14.99 18.99 70.44
C ILE A 572 -16.49 18.91 70.11
N HIS A 573 -17.16 17.80 70.44
CA HIS A 573 -18.58 17.62 70.17
C HIS A 573 -19.46 18.73 70.79
N ASP A 574 -19.13 19.17 71.99
CA ASP A 574 -19.87 20.19 72.74
C ASP A 574 -19.81 21.57 72.07
N HIS A 575 -18.82 21.79 71.20
CA HIS A 575 -18.62 23.04 70.50
C HIS A 575 -19.36 23.13 69.17
N VAL A 576 -19.81 22.01 68.59
CA VAL A 576 -20.40 21.96 67.25
C VAL A 576 -21.64 22.86 67.15
N SER A 577 -22.63 22.66 68.03
CA SER A 577 -23.89 23.41 67.98
C SER A 577 -23.71 24.91 68.22
N LEU A 578 -22.69 25.31 69.00
CA LEU A 578 -22.38 26.72 69.22
C LEU A 578 -21.65 27.32 68.01
N ALA A 579 -20.69 26.58 67.44
CA ALA A 579 -19.90 27.01 66.30
C ALA A 579 -20.76 27.23 65.05
N VAL A 580 -21.71 26.34 64.75
CA VAL A 580 -22.63 26.50 63.59
C VAL A 580 -23.61 27.67 63.73
N LYS A 581 -23.89 28.11 64.97
CA LYS A 581 -24.75 29.29 65.23
C LYS A 581 -23.99 30.61 65.16
N GLN A 582 -22.68 30.59 65.40
CA GLN A 582 -21.84 31.79 65.43
C GLN A 582 -21.12 32.06 64.12
N HIS A 583 -20.82 31.01 63.35
CA HIS A 583 -20.04 31.09 62.13
C HIS A 583 -20.74 30.33 60.99
N PRO A 584 -20.67 30.84 59.75
CA PRO A 584 -21.21 30.14 58.59
C PRO A 584 -20.49 28.80 58.40
N THR A 585 -21.16 27.85 57.75
CA THR A 585 -20.63 26.50 57.53
C THR A 585 -20.55 26.21 56.04
N ILE A 586 -19.38 25.77 55.58
CA ILE A 586 -19.18 25.22 54.25
C ILE A 586 -19.47 23.73 54.32
N LEU A 587 -20.49 23.31 53.58
CA LEU A 587 -20.78 21.90 53.34
C LEU A 587 -20.03 21.47 52.07
N PHE A 588 -18.94 20.73 52.25
CA PHE A 588 -17.98 20.41 51.20
C PHE A 588 -18.17 19.00 50.64
N PHE A 589 -18.25 18.93 49.32
CA PHE A 589 -18.48 17.74 48.52
C PHE A 589 -17.33 17.54 47.54
N HIS A 590 -16.56 16.48 47.74
CA HIS A 590 -15.30 16.26 47.04
C HIS A 590 -15.47 15.58 45.67
N GLY A 591 -14.41 15.62 44.85
CA GLY A 591 -14.35 14.94 43.56
C GLY A 591 -14.31 13.42 43.62
N ASN A 592 -14.07 12.77 42.47
CA ASN A 592 -13.84 11.33 42.44
C ASN A 592 -12.53 10.94 43.17
N ALA A 593 -12.33 9.64 43.37
CA ALA A 593 -11.17 9.07 44.04
C ALA A 593 -10.90 9.58 45.47
N ALA A 594 -9.82 9.08 46.06
CA ALA A 594 -9.27 9.51 47.33
C ALA A 594 -10.29 9.54 48.49
N THR A 595 -9.95 10.20 49.59
CA THR A 595 -10.78 10.27 50.81
C THR A 595 -10.82 11.70 51.34
N ARG A 596 -11.65 12.00 52.34
CA ARG A 596 -11.67 13.30 53.03
C ARG A 596 -10.31 13.72 53.61
N ALA A 597 -9.40 12.76 53.84
CA ALA A 597 -8.04 13.02 54.30
C ALA A 597 -7.02 13.33 53.18
N PHE A 598 -7.45 13.45 51.92
CA PHE A 598 -6.55 13.76 50.80
C PHE A 598 -5.93 15.16 50.96
N LYS A 599 -4.62 15.28 50.69
CA LYS A 599 -3.85 16.50 50.97
C LYS A 599 -4.47 17.76 50.35
N ALA A 600 -4.88 17.71 49.08
CA ALA A 600 -5.51 18.86 48.43
C ALA A 600 -6.80 19.29 49.13
N ARG A 601 -7.63 18.33 49.58
CA ARG A 601 -8.89 18.59 50.30
C ARG A 601 -8.64 19.18 51.68
N VAL A 602 -7.66 18.66 52.40
CA VAL A 602 -7.28 19.20 53.71
C VAL A 602 -6.80 20.65 53.60
N MET A 603 -6.06 20.99 52.54
CA MET A 603 -5.68 22.38 52.28
C MET A 603 -6.89 23.29 52.00
N HIS A 604 -7.94 22.78 51.34
CA HIS A 604 -9.20 23.53 51.18
C HIS A 604 -9.86 23.78 52.52
N TYR A 605 -9.93 22.75 53.37
CA TYR A 605 -10.53 22.89 54.70
C TYR A 605 -9.79 23.93 55.54
N GLN A 606 -8.46 23.89 55.51
CA GLN A 606 -7.61 24.89 56.17
C GLN A 606 -7.91 26.29 55.63
N ALA A 607 -7.88 26.49 54.31
CA ALA A 607 -8.12 27.79 53.68
C ALA A 607 -9.53 28.34 53.97
N TYR A 608 -10.55 27.49 53.93
CA TYR A 608 -11.93 27.86 54.25
C TYR A 608 -12.09 28.20 55.74
N SER A 609 -11.50 27.40 56.62
CA SER A 609 -11.55 27.67 58.06
C SER A 609 -10.79 28.93 58.47
N SER A 610 -9.68 29.25 57.78
CA SER A 610 -8.81 30.37 58.10
C SER A 610 -9.25 31.66 57.38
N ARG A 611 -9.20 31.68 56.04
CA ARG A 611 -9.43 32.89 55.23
C ARG A 611 -10.91 33.26 55.16
N LEU A 612 -11.81 32.27 55.07
CA LEU A 612 -13.26 32.49 55.01
C LEU A 612 -13.92 32.45 56.40
N GLY A 613 -13.18 32.10 57.45
CA GLY A 613 -13.70 32.07 58.83
C GLY A 613 -14.94 31.18 59.02
N ALA A 614 -15.08 30.14 58.18
CA ALA A 614 -16.23 29.24 58.15
C ALA A 614 -15.92 27.90 58.80
N ASN A 615 -16.91 27.28 59.42
CA ASN A 615 -16.82 25.86 59.76
C ASN A 615 -16.83 25.04 58.46
N VAL A 616 -16.29 23.82 58.48
CA VAL A 616 -16.33 22.93 57.31
C VAL A 616 -16.88 21.58 57.71
N LEU A 617 -17.99 21.15 57.09
CA LEU A 617 -18.45 19.77 57.13
C LEU A 617 -18.06 19.10 55.81
N ALA A 618 -17.15 18.13 55.88
CA ALA A 618 -16.74 17.33 54.74
C ALA A 618 -17.13 15.86 54.97
N ILE A 619 -17.77 15.25 53.97
CA ILE A 619 -18.16 13.84 54.00
C ILE A 619 -17.36 13.03 52.99
N ASP A 620 -17.11 11.76 53.30
CA ASP A 620 -16.85 10.74 52.28
C ASP A 620 -18.19 10.11 51.90
N TYR A 621 -18.53 10.12 50.61
CA TYR A 621 -19.74 9.46 50.10
C TYR A 621 -19.77 7.96 50.43
N ARG A 622 -20.93 7.33 50.30
CA ARG A 622 -21.05 5.87 50.39
C ARG A 622 -20.04 5.18 49.48
N GLY A 623 -19.32 4.20 50.03
CA GLY A 623 -18.24 3.48 49.37
C GLY A 623 -16.89 4.20 49.26
N PHE A 624 -16.77 5.46 49.72
CA PHE A 624 -15.49 6.17 49.84
C PHE A 624 -14.92 6.06 51.25
N GLY A 625 -13.58 6.17 51.37
CA GLY A 625 -12.89 6.16 52.66
C GLY A 625 -13.31 5.00 53.57
N ASP A 626 -13.92 5.34 54.70
CA ASP A 626 -14.48 4.43 55.69
C ASP A 626 -16.03 4.48 55.77
N SER A 627 -16.69 4.94 54.71
CA SER A 627 -18.13 4.90 54.51
C SER A 627 -18.58 3.54 53.94
N THR A 628 -19.76 3.07 54.33
CA THR A 628 -20.33 1.81 53.83
C THR A 628 -21.03 1.99 52.48
N GLY A 629 -21.50 0.90 51.86
CA GLY A 629 -22.31 0.96 50.64
C GLY A 629 -21.52 1.02 49.34
N LYS A 630 -22.23 1.26 48.23
CA LYS A 630 -21.68 1.44 46.88
C LYS A 630 -22.16 2.76 46.29
N PRO A 631 -21.28 3.54 45.63
CA PRO A 631 -21.65 4.83 45.08
C PRO A 631 -22.59 4.68 43.86
N SER A 632 -23.57 5.57 43.81
CA SER A 632 -24.46 5.81 42.66
C SER A 632 -24.86 7.28 42.65
N GLU A 633 -25.27 7.81 41.50
CA GLU A 633 -25.68 9.22 41.38
C GLU A 633 -26.77 9.58 42.40
N SER A 634 -27.84 8.79 42.48
CA SER A 634 -28.90 8.96 43.47
C SER A 634 -28.42 8.79 44.91
N GLY A 635 -27.51 7.86 45.16
CA GLY A 635 -26.97 7.59 46.50
C GLY A 635 -26.14 8.76 47.03
N LEU A 636 -25.30 9.35 46.19
CA LEU A 636 -24.48 10.52 46.57
C LEU A 636 -25.34 11.74 46.94
N VAL A 637 -26.50 11.90 46.31
CA VAL A 637 -27.45 12.97 46.64
C VAL A 637 -28.13 12.71 47.98
N ILE A 638 -28.50 11.46 48.28
CA ILE A 638 -28.99 11.07 49.62
C ILE A 638 -27.94 11.36 50.68
N ASP A 639 -26.66 11.07 50.38
CA ASP A 639 -25.54 11.34 51.28
C ASP A 639 -25.40 12.86 51.54
N ALA A 640 -25.53 13.66 50.48
CA ALA A 640 -25.50 15.11 50.56
C ALA A 640 -26.67 15.70 51.37
N ARG A 641 -27.88 15.21 51.15
CA ARG A 641 -29.06 15.57 51.93
C ARG A 641 -28.91 15.20 53.40
N THR A 642 -28.36 14.02 53.69
CA THR A 642 -28.09 13.56 55.07
C THR A 642 -27.14 14.51 55.80
N ALA A 643 -26.10 15.00 55.13
CA ALA A 643 -25.16 15.95 55.72
C ALA A 643 -25.78 17.34 55.95
N TRP A 644 -26.62 17.80 55.00
CA TRP A 644 -27.42 19.02 55.15
C TRP A 644 -28.36 18.95 56.36
N ASP A 645 -29.17 17.89 56.45
CA ASP A 645 -30.13 17.70 57.54
C ASP A 645 -29.43 17.59 58.90
N TRP A 646 -28.23 16.97 58.94
CA TRP A 646 -27.43 16.91 60.17
C TRP A 646 -27.00 18.31 60.63
N LEU A 647 -26.57 19.21 59.74
CA LEU A 647 -26.22 20.59 60.10
C LEU A 647 -27.42 21.35 60.68
N LEU A 648 -28.60 21.21 60.08
CA LEU A 648 -29.83 21.81 60.60
C LEU A 648 -30.16 21.25 61.99
N ALA A 649 -29.99 19.95 62.21
CA ALA A 649 -30.18 19.31 63.51
C ALA A 649 -29.18 19.82 64.58
N GLN A 650 -27.97 20.24 64.19
CA GLN A 650 -27.01 20.90 65.09
C GLN A 650 -27.35 22.38 65.36
N GLY A 651 -28.35 22.94 64.68
CA GLY A 651 -28.81 24.32 64.85
C GLY A 651 -28.20 25.32 63.87
N ALA A 652 -27.62 24.86 62.76
CA ALA A 652 -27.28 25.73 61.64
C ALA A 652 -28.56 26.29 60.99
N LYS A 653 -28.50 27.52 60.47
CA LYS A 653 -29.56 28.10 59.64
C LYS A 653 -29.29 27.84 58.17
N GLU A 654 -30.33 27.74 57.37
CA GLU A 654 -30.23 27.49 55.92
C GLU A 654 -29.37 28.56 55.25
N GLU A 655 -29.60 29.84 55.58
CA GLU A 655 -28.86 30.99 55.04
C GLU A 655 -27.40 31.09 55.50
N ASP A 656 -26.96 30.25 56.43
CA ASP A 656 -25.59 30.19 56.94
C ASP A 656 -24.78 29.04 56.34
N ILE A 657 -25.41 28.18 55.53
CA ILE A 657 -24.75 27.04 54.89
C ILE A 657 -24.39 27.36 53.44
N LEU A 658 -23.10 27.34 53.12
CA LEU A 658 -22.58 27.46 51.76
C LEU A 658 -22.28 26.07 51.20
N LEU A 659 -22.92 25.69 50.11
CA LEU A 659 -22.69 24.41 49.45
C LEU A 659 -21.48 24.54 48.51
N VAL A 660 -20.46 23.69 48.69
CA VAL A 660 -19.25 23.72 47.84
C VAL A 660 -19.02 22.34 47.25
N GLY A 661 -19.12 22.24 45.93
CA GLY A 661 -18.80 21.05 45.16
C GLY A 661 -17.48 21.21 44.41
N HIS A 662 -16.67 20.17 44.41
CA HIS A 662 -15.45 20.09 43.61
C HIS A 662 -15.51 18.88 42.68
N SER A 663 -15.23 19.08 41.38
CA SER A 663 -15.23 18.00 40.38
C SER A 663 -16.54 17.19 40.41
N LEU A 664 -16.52 15.87 40.62
CA LEU A 664 -17.74 15.04 40.81
C LEU A 664 -18.75 15.65 41.80
N GLY A 665 -18.27 16.28 42.87
CA GLY A 665 -19.11 16.93 43.88
C GLY A 665 -19.94 18.08 43.34
N THR A 666 -19.58 18.70 42.20
CA THR A 666 -20.40 19.76 41.59
C THR A 666 -21.74 19.24 41.11
N GLY A 667 -21.78 18.04 40.52
CA GLY A 667 -23.03 17.41 40.10
C GLY A 667 -23.94 17.10 41.29
N VAL A 668 -23.35 16.58 42.38
CA VAL A 668 -24.07 16.30 43.64
C VAL A 668 -24.65 17.58 44.24
N VAL A 669 -23.84 18.63 44.33
CA VAL A 669 -24.26 19.93 44.89
C VAL A 669 -25.32 20.60 44.04
N SER A 670 -25.18 20.59 42.72
CA SER A 670 -26.18 21.17 41.82
C SER A 670 -27.53 20.48 41.97
N GLN A 671 -27.55 19.16 42.12
CA GLN A 671 -28.78 18.40 42.32
C GLN A 671 -29.40 18.65 43.70
N LEU A 672 -28.60 18.67 44.77
CA LEU A 672 -29.07 19.04 46.12
C LEU A 672 -29.62 20.47 46.11
N ALA A 673 -28.91 21.44 45.54
CA ALA A 673 -29.34 22.83 45.49
C ALA A 673 -30.62 23.03 44.68
N ALA A 674 -30.81 22.26 43.60
CA ALA A 674 -32.07 22.25 42.85
C ALA A 674 -33.21 21.68 43.70
N GLN A 675 -33.00 20.56 44.41
CA GLN A 675 -33.99 20.00 45.34
C GLN A 675 -34.39 21.00 46.44
N LEU A 676 -33.41 21.66 47.07
CA LEU A 676 -33.66 22.69 48.07
C LEU A 676 -34.45 23.87 47.47
N SER A 677 -34.12 24.27 46.23
CA SER A 677 -34.85 25.35 45.55
C SER A 677 -36.31 24.98 45.26
N ASP A 678 -36.58 23.73 44.88
CA ASP A 678 -37.95 23.22 44.71
C ASP A 678 -38.72 23.15 46.04
N GLU A 679 -38.01 22.87 47.14
CA GLU A 679 -38.52 22.91 48.51
C GLU A 679 -38.62 24.34 49.08
N ALA A 680 -38.32 25.37 48.27
CA ALA A 680 -38.24 26.78 48.68
C ALA A 680 -37.24 27.08 49.81
N VAL A 681 -36.27 26.20 50.03
CA VAL A 681 -35.15 26.35 50.96
C VAL A 681 -34.02 27.10 50.27
N LYS A 682 -33.51 28.15 50.91
CA LYS A 682 -32.47 29.03 50.33
C LYS A 682 -31.15 28.92 51.10
N PRO A 683 -30.19 28.08 50.66
CA PRO A 683 -28.86 28.10 51.23
C PRO A 683 -28.18 29.45 51.00
N ARG A 684 -27.09 29.71 51.74
CA ARG A 684 -26.24 30.91 51.55
C ARG A 684 -25.83 31.08 50.08
N GLY A 685 -25.55 29.96 49.41
CA GLY A 685 -25.23 29.90 48.00
C GLY A 685 -24.63 28.57 47.60
N VAL A 686 -24.22 28.50 46.34
CA VAL A 686 -23.57 27.33 45.74
C VAL A 686 -22.24 27.73 45.11
N VAL A 687 -21.20 26.95 45.36
CA VAL A 687 -19.92 27.04 44.68
C VAL A 687 -19.67 25.76 43.89
N LEU A 688 -19.38 25.91 42.60
CA LEU A 688 -18.99 24.84 41.71
C LEU A 688 -17.52 25.03 41.29
N LEU A 689 -16.62 24.19 41.81
CA LEU A 689 -15.19 24.22 41.49
C LEU A 689 -14.85 23.13 40.47
N SER A 690 -14.25 23.53 39.35
CA SER A 690 -13.96 22.67 38.20
C SER A 690 -15.15 21.76 37.81
N PRO A 691 -16.34 22.33 37.56
CA PRO A 691 -17.51 21.52 37.23
C PRO A 691 -17.46 21.00 35.79
N PHE A 692 -18.21 19.92 35.56
CA PHE A 692 -18.57 19.44 34.23
C PHE A 692 -20.09 19.57 34.00
N SER A 693 -20.48 19.75 32.75
CA SER A 693 -21.90 19.93 32.36
C SER A 693 -22.71 18.63 32.44
N SER A 694 -22.13 17.52 31.98
CA SER A 694 -22.63 16.15 32.20
C SER A 694 -21.51 15.14 31.95
N ILE A 695 -21.63 13.90 32.46
CA ILE A 695 -20.66 12.82 32.14
C ILE A 695 -20.65 12.53 30.64
N ARG A 696 -21.82 12.64 29.99
CA ARG A 696 -21.95 12.48 28.54
C ARG A 696 -21.06 13.45 27.78
N GLU A 697 -21.14 14.74 28.11
CA GLU A 697 -20.31 15.75 27.45
C GLU A 697 -18.85 15.64 27.87
N LEU A 698 -18.58 15.28 29.12
CA LEU A 698 -17.22 15.06 29.59
C LEU A 698 -16.54 13.96 28.78
N LEU A 699 -17.20 12.83 28.47
CA LEU A 699 -16.60 11.77 27.65
C LEU A 699 -16.20 12.24 26.23
N ASN A 700 -16.91 13.21 25.67
CA ASN A 700 -16.60 13.78 24.36
C ASN A 700 -15.39 14.71 24.39
N THR A 701 -15.15 15.38 25.52
CA THR A 701 -14.13 16.41 25.68
C THR A 701 -12.92 15.93 26.50
N TYR A 702 -13.03 14.79 27.18
CA TYR A 702 -12.00 14.24 28.05
C TYR A 702 -10.81 13.70 27.27
N HIS A 703 -9.61 14.01 27.76
CA HIS A 703 -8.36 13.54 27.20
C HIS A 703 -7.62 12.68 28.22
N ILE A 704 -7.38 11.42 27.86
CA ILE A 704 -6.55 10.51 28.65
C ILE A 704 -5.13 11.10 28.72
N PHE A 705 -4.67 11.36 29.94
CA PHE A 705 -3.39 12.03 30.23
C PHE A 705 -3.24 13.42 29.57
N GLY A 706 -4.35 14.12 29.29
CA GLY A 706 -4.34 15.44 28.68
C GLY A 706 -3.95 15.48 27.19
N ALA A 707 -3.77 14.33 26.53
CA ALA A 707 -3.29 14.27 25.14
C ALA A 707 -4.17 13.44 24.19
N VAL A 708 -4.73 12.32 24.66
CA VAL A 708 -5.46 11.37 23.79
C VAL A 708 -6.95 11.48 24.04
N PRO A 709 -7.77 11.95 23.09
CA PRO A 709 -9.21 12.06 23.30
C PRO A 709 -9.84 10.69 23.56
N LEU A 710 -10.70 10.59 24.58
CA LEU A 710 -11.25 9.31 25.02
C LEU A 710 -12.20 8.68 24.02
N VAL A 711 -13.12 9.45 23.41
CA VAL A 711 -14.16 8.93 22.49
C VAL A 711 -13.96 9.37 21.04
N LYS A 712 -13.27 10.49 20.77
CA LYS A 712 -13.11 11.07 19.42
C LYS A 712 -12.54 10.09 18.37
N PRO A 713 -11.54 9.25 18.65
CA PRO A 713 -11.05 8.25 17.70
C PRO A 713 -12.13 7.24 17.26
N LEU A 714 -13.12 6.94 18.11
CA LEU A 714 -14.22 6.04 17.79
C LEU A 714 -15.31 6.69 16.93
N ALA A 715 -15.31 8.01 16.79
CA ALA A 715 -16.26 8.72 15.92
C ALA A 715 -16.11 8.35 14.43
N MET A 716 -14.98 7.73 14.05
CA MET A 716 -14.78 7.15 12.71
C MET A 716 -15.61 5.88 12.47
N ILE A 717 -16.12 5.25 13.53
CA ILE A 717 -16.96 4.06 13.47
C ILE A 717 -18.43 4.51 13.57
N PRO A 718 -19.27 4.24 12.56
CA PRO A 718 -20.69 4.58 12.61
C PRO A 718 -21.37 4.01 13.86
N TYR A 719 -22.23 4.80 14.50
CA TYR A 719 -23.02 4.43 15.69
C TYR A 719 -22.25 4.16 17.00
N ALA A 720 -20.91 4.17 16.99
CA ALA A 720 -20.12 3.88 18.20
C ALA A 720 -20.33 4.92 19.31
N SER A 721 -20.35 6.21 18.97
CA SER A 721 -20.60 7.30 19.92
C SER A 721 -22.01 7.22 20.52
N GLU A 722 -23.02 6.89 19.71
CA GLU A 722 -24.40 6.73 20.15
C GLU A 722 -24.56 5.54 21.11
N LEU A 723 -23.90 4.42 20.84
CA LEU A 723 -23.96 3.23 21.68
C LEU A 723 -23.31 3.45 23.06
N ILE A 724 -22.13 4.09 23.11
CA ILE A 724 -21.48 4.47 24.38
C ILE A 724 -22.41 5.37 25.20
N THR A 725 -22.99 6.35 24.53
CA THR A 725 -23.86 7.34 25.14
C THR A 725 -25.17 6.75 25.68
N GLN A 726 -25.80 5.83 24.95
CA GLN A 726 -27.00 5.12 25.41
C GLN A 726 -26.71 4.19 26.59
N ALA A 727 -25.50 3.66 26.68
CA ALA A 727 -25.08 2.76 27.75
C ALA A 727 -24.74 3.48 29.07
N LEU A 728 -24.71 4.82 29.11
CA LEU A 728 -24.36 5.58 30.33
C LEU A 728 -25.45 5.49 31.41
N ILE A 729 -25.07 4.96 32.56
CA ILE A 729 -25.98 4.76 33.70
C ILE A 729 -25.92 5.92 34.69
N HIS A 730 -24.75 6.53 34.86
CA HIS A 730 -24.56 7.73 35.67
C HIS A 730 -24.37 8.90 34.72
N ARG A 731 -25.28 9.87 34.78
CA ARG A 731 -25.32 11.00 33.83
C ARG A 731 -24.74 12.25 34.46
N PHE A 732 -24.98 12.48 35.75
CA PHE A 732 -24.65 13.71 36.47
C PHE A 732 -24.92 14.94 35.59
N ASP A 733 -26.17 15.10 35.16
CA ASP A 733 -26.59 16.16 34.23
C ASP A 733 -26.71 17.51 34.96
N THR A 734 -25.57 18.04 35.39
CA THR A 734 -25.43 19.33 36.08
C THR A 734 -26.13 20.44 35.32
N LEU A 735 -26.03 20.41 33.98
CA LEU A 735 -26.63 21.40 33.08
C LEU A 735 -28.15 21.47 33.25
N SER A 736 -28.84 20.32 33.42
CA SER A 736 -30.28 20.29 33.64
C SER A 736 -30.73 20.86 35.01
N PHE A 737 -29.85 20.83 36.01
CA PHE A 737 -30.16 21.28 37.38
C PHE A 737 -29.85 22.75 37.59
N VAL A 738 -28.81 23.27 36.96
CA VAL A 738 -28.34 24.65 37.11
C VAL A 738 -29.46 25.71 36.98
N PRO A 739 -30.33 25.68 35.94
CA PRO A 739 -31.39 26.68 35.80
C PRO A 739 -32.41 26.69 36.96
N ARG A 740 -32.51 25.59 37.73
CA ARG A 740 -33.45 25.45 38.86
C ARG A 740 -32.92 26.01 40.18
N ILE A 741 -31.62 26.27 40.29
CA ILE A 741 -30.99 26.72 41.54
C ILE A 741 -31.37 28.18 41.83
N LYS A 742 -32.17 28.49 42.85
CA LYS A 742 -32.65 29.86 43.09
C LYS A 742 -31.74 30.74 43.98
N CYS A 743 -30.70 30.17 44.60
CA CYS A 743 -29.71 30.94 45.37
C CYS A 743 -28.58 31.50 44.48
N SER A 744 -27.70 32.32 45.04
CA SER A 744 -26.51 32.82 44.33
C SER A 744 -25.52 31.70 44.04
N VAL A 745 -24.85 31.76 42.89
CA VAL A 745 -23.95 30.73 42.40
C VAL A 745 -22.61 31.33 42.01
N LEU A 746 -21.53 30.68 42.42
CA LEU A 746 -20.17 30.95 41.95
C LEU A 746 -19.62 29.71 41.26
N ILE A 747 -19.24 29.85 40.00
CA ILE A 747 -18.52 28.84 39.25
C ILE A 747 -17.06 29.29 39.17
N ALA A 748 -16.12 28.40 39.46
CA ALA A 748 -14.71 28.66 39.22
C ALA A 748 -14.09 27.53 38.39
N HIS A 749 -13.24 27.89 37.42
CA HIS A 749 -12.49 26.92 36.63
C HIS A 749 -11.11 27.47 36.24
N ALA A 750 -10.07 26.64 36.26
CA ALA A 750 -8.75 26.99 35.73
C ALA A 750 -8.62 26.65 34.23
N GLU A 751 -7.95 27.48 33.44
CA GLU A 751 -7.67 27.19 32.03
C GLU A 751 -6.65 26.06 31.85
N ASP A 752 -5.75 25.87 32.83
CA ASP A 752 -4.78 24.77 32.90
C ASP A 752 -5.33 23.50 33.58
N ASP A 753 -6.65 23.37 33.72
CA ASP A 753 -7.31 22.12 34.15
C ASP A 753 -7.22 21.07 33.03
N TRP A 754 -6.42 20.02 33.26
CA TRP A 754 -6.21 18.92 32.30
C TRP A 754 -7.25 17.80 32.42
N ASP A 755 -8.06 17.82 33.48
CA ASP A 755 -9.06 16.79 33.73
C ASP A 755 -10.41 17.21 33.14
N ILE A 756 -10.82 18.45 33.37
CA ILE A 756 -12.10 18.97 32.86
C ILE A 756 -11.85 20.28 32.13
N PRO A 757 -12.26 20.42 30.87
CA PRO A 757 -12.10 21.70 30.16
C PRO A 757 -12.98 22.80 30.78
N HIS A 758 -12.42 24.01 30.91
CA HIS A 758 -13.14 25.18 31.43
C HIS A 758 -14.39 25.57 30.61
N THR A 759 -14.51 25.10 29.37
CA THR A 759 -15.68 25.30 28.51
C THR A 759 -16.95 24.69 29.12
N HIS A 760 -16.85 23.64 29.94
CA HIS A 760 -18.00 23.10 30.68
C HIS A 760 -18.57 24.14 31.65
N SER A 761 -17.72 24.90 32.34
CA SER A 761 -18.16 25.99 33.21
C SER A 761 -18.82 27.12 32.43
N GLN A 762 -18.32 27.43 31.23
CA GLN A 762 -18.95 28.43 30.36
C GLN A 762 -20.37 28.01 29.98
N VAL A 763 -20.55 26.74 29.59
CA VAL A 763 -21.88 26.19 29.25
C VAL A 763 -22.83 26.26 30.45
N LEU A 764 -22.34 25.92 31.65
CA LEU A 764 -23.15 26.02 32.87
C LEU A 764 -23.48 27.47 33.23
N PHE A 765 -22.54 28.40 33.09
CA PHE A 765 -22.78 29.82 33.33
C PHE A 765 -23.82 30.37 32.35
N ASP A 766 -23.68 30.09 31.06
CA ASP A 766 -24.59 30.57 30.03
C ASP A 766 -26.00 29.94 30.17
N ALA A 767 -26.12 28.73 30.72
CA ALA A 767 -27.42 28.12 31.02
C ALA A 767 -28.25 28.91 32.05
N PHE A 768 -27.61 29.70 32.92
CA PHE A 768 -28.30 30.62 33.82
C PHE A 768 -28.85 31.86 33.09
N LEU A 769 -28.38 32.20 31.89
CA LEU A 769 -28.83 33.39 31.14
C LEU A 769 -30.21 33.18 30.47
N GLY A 770 -30.64 31.93 30.29
CA GLY A 770 -31.91 31.61 29.60
C GLY A 770 -31.94 32.02 28.12
N LEU A 771 -30.79 32.33 27.52
CA LEU A 771 -30.69 32.64 26.10
C LEU A 771 -30.81 31.36 25.26
N PRO A 772 -31.43 31.43 24.05
CA PRO A 772 -31.57 30.27 23.18
C PRO A 772 -30.19 29.74 22.76
N SER A 773 -30.04 28.42 22.72
CA SER A 773 -28.83 27.75 22.26
C SER A 773 -28.58 28.05 20.78
N LEU A 774 -27.31 28.17 20.41
CA LEU A 774 -26.86 28.31 19.02
C LEU A 774 -26.48 26.92 18.49
N ASP A 775 -27.32 26.34 17.64
CA ASP A 775 -27.03 25.07 17.00
C ASP A 775 -26.05 25.27 15.82
N LEU A 776 -25.10 24.35 15.66
CA LEU A 776 -24.16 24.41 14.54
C LEU A 776 -24.91 24.22 13.21
N PRO A 777 -24.63 25.06 12.20
CA PRO A 777 -25.25 24.94 10.89
C PRO A 777 -24.69 23.74 10.12
N GLU A 778 -25.42 23.29 9.09
CA GLU A 778 -24.96 22.22 8.21
C GLU A 778 -23.62 22.57 7.52
N LEU A 779 -22.65 21.65 7.58
CA LEU A 779 -21.24 21.85 7.20
C LEU A 779 -21.00 22.34 5.76
N PHE A 780 -22.00 22.29 4.88
CA PHE A 780 -21.89 22.70 3.46
C PHE A 780 -23.00 23.63 2.97
N SER A 781 -23.79 24.23 3.87
CA SER A 781 -24.87 25.16 3.50
C SER A 781 -24.51 26.61 3.83
N GLN A 782 -24.11 27.38 2.81
CA GLN A 782 -23.74 28.80 2.98
C GLN A 782 -24.89 29.61 3.62
N GLU A 783 -26.13 29.38 3.19
CA GLU A 783 -27.30 30.06 3.75
C GLU A 783 -27.49 29.76 5.26
N ALA A 784 -27.20 28.53 5.69
CA ALA A 784 -27.25 28.16 7.11
C ALA A 784 -26.13 28.83 7.91
N TRP A 785 -24.92 28.93 7.35
CA TRP A 785 -23.79 29.65 7.96
C TRP A 785 -24.02 31.15 8.08
N ASP A 786 -24.67 31.77 7.08
CA ASP A 786 -25.03 33.19 7.12
C ASP A 786 -26.09 33.46 8.22
N LYS A 787 -27.13 32.62 8.30
CA LYS A 787 -28.14 32.70 9.39
C LYS A 787 -27.52 32.48 10.76
N PHE A 788 -26.64 31.49 10.90
CA PHE A 788 -25.92 31.22 12.15
C PHE A 788 -25.05 32.41 12.57
N SER A 789 -24.38 33.06 11.63
CA SER A 789 -23.55 34.24 11.91
C SER A 789 -24.38 35.40 12.47
N ILE A 790 -25.55 35.67 11.87
CA ILE A 790 -26.50 36.69 12.36
C ILE A 790 -27.03 36.33 13.75
N GLN A 791 -27.41 35.06 13.97
CA GLN A 791 -27.87 34.59 15.28
C GLN A 791 -26.78 34.69 16.35
N ARG A 792 -25.52 34.38 16.00
CA ARG A 792 -24.36 34.48 16.88
C ARG A 792 -24.08 35.93 17.27
N GLU A 793 -24.16 36.87 16.33
CA GLU A 793 -24.02 38.31 16.61
C GLU A 793 -25.15 38.82 17.51
N ALA A 794 -26.39 38.40 17.25
CA ALA A 794 -27.53 38.75 18.09
C ALA A 794 -27.42 38.17 19.51
N TYR A 795 -26.93 36.94 19.64
CA TYR A 795 -26.63 36.31 20.94
C TYR A 795 -25.53 37.08 21.68
N ALA A 796 -24.41 37.36 21.01
CA ALA A 796 -23.30 38.11 21.61
C ALA A 796 -23.71 39.50 22.08
N SER A 797 -24.54 40.20 21.30
CA SER A 797 -25.08 41.52 21.65
C SER A 797 -26.03 41.47 22.85
N LYS A 798 -26.91 40.46 22.94
CA LYS A 798 -27.77 40.28 24.12
C LYS A 798 -26.97 39.90 25.36
N ARG A 799 -25.99 39.02 25.20
CA ARG A 799 -25.13 38.57 26.30
C ARG A 799 -24.34 39.74 26.91
N SER A 800 -23.77 40.63 26.09
CA SER A 800 -22.99 41.78 26.57
C SER A 800 -23.84 42.84 27.29
N GLN A 801 -25.17 42.85 27.10
CA GLN A 801 -26.08 43.72 27.84
C GLN A 801 -26.41 43.18 29.24
N ILE A 802 -26.29 41.87 29.45
CA ILE A 802 -26.65 41.19 30.70
C ILE A 802 -25.42 40.90 31.55
N VAL A 803 -24.36 40.41 30.90
CA VAL A 803 -23.14 39.93 31.55
C VAL A 803 -22.11 41.05 31.62
N THR A 804 -21.64 41.33 32.82
CA THR A 804 -20.46 42.18 33.03
C THR A 804 -19.22 41.30 33.07
N THR A 805 -18.22 41.62 32.24
CA THR A 805 -16.97 40.87 32.16
C THR A 805 -15.79 41.75 32.56
N TRP A 806 -14.91 41.22 33.42
CA TRP A 806 -13.63 41.82 33.79
C TRP A 806 -12.48 40.92 33.37
N GLU A 807 -11.50 41.51 32.70
CA GLU A 807 -10.18 40.93 32.46
C GLU A 807 -9.26 41.35 33.61
N LEU A 808 -8.82 40.39 34.43
CA LEU A 808 -7.88 40.60 35.52
C LEU A 808 -6.49 40.15 35.08
N SER A 809 -5.61 41.12 34.83
CA SER A 809 -4.25 40.86 34.34
C SER A 809 -3.54 39.81 35.20
N ASN A 810 -2.98 38.78 34.55
CA ASN A 810 -2.28 37.65 35.15
C ASN A 810 -3.11 36.74 36.08
N PHE A 811 -4.41 36.97 36.22
CA PHE A 811 -5.30 36.10 36.99
C PHE A 811 -6.30 35.37 36.10
N GLY A 812 -6.93 36.05 35.14
CA GLY A 812 -7.91 35.47 34.21
C GLY A 812 -9.13 36.37 34.03
N THR A 813 -10.29 35.80 33.73
CA THR A 813 -11.52 36.54 33.45
C THR A 813 -12.60 36.25 34.48
N VAL A 814 -13.39 37.27 34.80
CA VAL A 814 -14.55 37.15 35.69
C VAL A 814 -15.78 37.65 34.96
N GLU A 815 -16.83 36.84 34.92
CA GLU A 815 -18.12 37.19 34.35
C GLU A 815 -19.17 37.18 35.45
N GLU A 816 -20.02 38.20 35.54
CA GLU A 816 -21.12 38.21 36.49
C GLU A 816 -22.39 38.86 35.93
N PHE A 817 -23.53 38.40 36.43
CA PHE A 817 -24.82 39.03 36.24
C PHE A 817 -25.74 38.77 37.43
N ILE A 818 -26.84 39.53 37.47
CA ILE A 818 -27.91 39.36 38.45
C ILE A 818 -29.14 38.85 37.72
N ASP A 819 -29.71 37.76 38.21
CA ASP A 819 -30.93 37.14 37.67
C ASP A 819 -31.94 36.97 38.81
N GLU A 820 -33.15 37.53 38.69
CA GLU A 820 -34.19 37.43 39.73
C GLU A 820 -33.71 37.70 41.18
N GLY A 821 -32.69 38.55 41.36
CA GLY A 821 -32.11 38.88 42.68
C GLY A 821 -31.06 37.89 43.22
N ARG A 822 -30.72 36.81 42.49
CA ARG A 822 -29.53 35.98 42.75
C ARG A 822 -28.34 36.47 41.93
N LYS A 823 -27.14 36.34 42.50
CA LYS A 823 -25.89 36.66 41.82
C LYS A 823 -25.30 35.40 41.19
N VAL A 824 -24.96 35.45 39.90
CA VAL A 824 -24.24 34.37 39.21
C VAL A 824 -22.88 34.89 38.78
N VAL A 825 -21.82 34.22 39.24
CA VAL A 825 -20.42 34.62 38.98
C VAL A 825 -19.67 33.45 38.37
N PHE A 826 -18.94 33.69 37.30
CA PHE A 826 -17.97 32.75 36.74
C PHE A 826 -16.57 33.33 36.82
N VAL A 827 -15.68 32.65 37.54
CA VAL A 827 -14.26 32.97 37.65
C VAL A 827 -13.48 31.96 36.82
N ARG A 828 -12.92 32.41 35.69
CA ARG A 828 -11.99 31.63 34.88
C ARG A 828 -10.57 32.09 35.19
N SER A 829 -9.79 31.29 35.94
CA SER A 829 -8.39 31.61 36.23
C SER A 829 -7.46 31.04 35.18
N LEU A 830 -6.32 31.69 34.91
CA LEU A 830 -5.33 31.20 33.94
C LEU A 830 -4.60 29.94 34.43
N VAL A 831 -4.38 29.86 35.75
CA VAL A 831 -3.68 28.77 36.42
C VAL A 831 -4.49 28.25 37.59
N GLY A 832 -4.13 27.10 38.15
CA GLY A 832 -4.72 26.53 39.37
C GLY A 832 -4.97 25.03 39.30
N GLY A 833 -5.00 24.48 38.09
CA GLY A 833 -5.28 23.08 37.83
C GLY A 833 -6.61 22.61 38.43
N HIS A 834 -6.84 21.30 38.34
CA HIS A 834 -8.09 20.69 38.78
C HIS A 834 -8.28 20.74 40.30
N ASP A 835 -7.26 20.34 41.05
CA ASP A 835 -7.36 20.08 42.49
C ASP A 835 -7.06 21.30 43.38
N TYR A 836 -6.50 22.40 42.86
CA TYR A 836 -5.97 23.49 43.69
C TYR A 836 -6.61 24.86 43.43
N LEU A 837 -7.52 24.96 42.46
CA LEU A 837 -8.20 26.20 42.11
C LEU A 837 -8.86 26.89 43.32
N GLY A 838 -9.57 26.14 44.16
CA GLY A 838 -10.25 26.68 45.34
C GLY A 838 -9.31 27.22 46.43
N LEU A 839 -8.01 26.91 46.34
CA LEU A 839 -6.98 27.44 47.25
C LEU A 839 -6.48 28.83 46.84
N GLN A 840 -6.75 29.26 45.61
CA GLN A 840 -6.29 30.56 45.16
C GLN A 840 -6.98 31.66 45.94
N GLU A 841 -6.17 32.57 46.47
CA GLU A 841 -6.66 33.70 47.24
C GLU A 841 -7.66 34.54 46.46
N GLY A 842 -7.39 34.81 45.17
CA GLY A 842 -8.31 35.54 44.30
C GLY A 842 -9.65 34.85 44.14
N VAL A 843 -9.68 33.52 43.99
CA VAL A 843 -10.94 32.75 43.93
C VAL A 843 -11.69 32.84 45.27
N GLN A 844 -10.99 32.75 46.39
CA GLN A 844 -11.59 32.91 47.72
C GLN A 844 -12.10 34.33 47.98
N ASP A 845 -11.49 35.36 47.40
CA ASP A 845 -12.01 36.73 47.49
C ASP A 845 -13.37 36.85 46.78
N PHE A 846 -13.58 36.11 45.69
CA PHE A 846 -14.90 36.01 45.06
C PHE A 846 -15.91 35.20 45.88
N PHE A 847 -15.47 34.24 46.71
CA PHE A 847 -16.37 33.62 47.71
C PHE A 847 -16.87 34.67 48.69
N LYS A 848 -15.94 35.46 49.27
CA LYS A 848 -16.30 36.53 50.22
C LYS A 848 -17.24 37.55 49.59
N ARG A 849 -16.93 38.03 48.38
CA ARG A 849 -17.73 39.03 47.66
C ARG A 849 -19.11 38.50 47.27
N SER A 850 -19.23 37.23 46.90
CA SER A 850 -20.49 36.68 46.38
C SER A 850 -21.46 36.24 47.48
N PHE A 851 -20.94 35.83 48.65
CA PHE A 851 -21.75 35.20 49.71
C PHE A 851 -21.65 35.89 51.07
N SER A 852 -20.95 37.02 51.15
CA SER A 852 -20.68 37.77 52.38
C SER A 852 -20.20 36.85 53.50
N ILE A 853 -19.23 35.98 53.16
CA ILE A 853 -18.61 35.01 54.05
C ILE A 853 -17.21 35.50 54.45
N GLY A 854 -16.80 35.31 55.70
CA GLY A 854 -15.55 35.84 56.25
C GLY A 854 -15.75 37.04 57.20
N PRO A 855 -14.68 37.45 57.92
CA PRO A 855 -14.76 38.59 58.82
C PRO A 855 -15.10 39.87 58.05
N ASN A 856 -16.07 40.64 58.56
CA ASN A 856 -16.37 41.99 58.07
C ASN A 856 -15.15 42.88 58.29
N ASN A 857 -14.24 42.95 57.33
CA ASN A 857 -13.38 44.10 57.20
C ASN A 857 -14.21 45.18 56.50
N GLN A 858 -14.89 46.01 57.31
CA GLN A 858 -15.08 47.41 56.89
C GLN A 858 -13.68 47.99 56.71
N ALA A 859 -13.20 48.03 55.48
CA ALA A 859 -12.13 48.89 55.03
C ALA A 859 -12.32 49.12 53.53
N SER A 860 -12.72 50.36 53.25
CA SER A 860 -12.66 51.12 51.99
C SER A 860 -11.87 50.53 50.83
#